data_AF-A0A1Q5KSR5-F1
#
_entry.id   AF-A0A1Q5KSR5-F1
#
_cell.length_a   1.000
_cell.length_b   1.000
_cell.length_c   1.000
_cell.angle_alpha   90.00
_cell.angle_beta   90.00
_cell.angle_gamma   90.00
#
_symmetry.space_group_name_H-M   'P 1'
#
loop_
_entity.id
_entity.type
_entity.pdbx_description
1 polymer ?
#
loop_
_entity_poly.entity_id
_entity_poly.type
_entity_poly.pdbx_seq_one_letter_code
_entity_poly.pdbx_strand_id
1 'polypeptide(L)'
;MSDPRHGAASGGGQTSRPPESHGLSGHDTVRLAVVVGALGVVFGDIGTSPIYTLQTVFNPSDPHPVPVSTQNVYGVVSLVFWSVMIIVTVTYVLLAMRADNDGEGGIMALITLVRRWGSRRGRRATAVLAALGVFGASLFFGDSMITPAISVLSAVEGLKVVEPSLESAVVPVTAVIIVLLFLVQRRGTAAVGRIFGPVMIAWFVVIGACGVVGVVDHPAILRALSPTYALGFLIGHFGTAFFALAAVVLSVTGAEALYADMGHFGRRAITRGWMFLVLPACMLSYFGQGALILADSRNISSPFFLLVPHWGRWPMVLLATAATVIASQAVITGAYSVTSQAAQLGYLPRLRIAHTSESTIGQIYVPWINWLLMVSVLTLVFAFRSSTALAFAFGMAVTGTITITTLLFFYVARAKWGTPKWLIAVGASVLLLVDLLFVAANLTKLVHGAWLPLLIGLTAFTVMTTWQRGREIVTKERVRDEGPLPEFIDRLRSGEVPTLRVPGTAVFLNRGKQTTPLAMRANVEHNHVRHDQVVILAIETEPIPRVPSDRRLVVDDLGYTDDGIIHVTARFGYMETPDVPSTMAMLEPVRTEGSLRLDEASYFLSKIDLRRGKEPTMAPWRKRLFIATSYITADAAEYFGLPRDRTVIMGSHIEV
;
A
#
# COMPACT_ATOMS: atom_id res chain seq x y z
N MET A 1 26.43 -61.40 -30.59
CA MET A 1 25.86 -61.92 -31.85
C MET A 1 24.36 -61.81 -31.72
N SER A 2 23.74 -60.71 -32.16
CA SER A 2 23.39 -60.30 -33.53
C SER A 2 21.86 -60.37 -33.67
N ASP A 3 21.23 -59.20 -33.53
CA ASP A 3 19.91 -58.83 -34.10
C ASP A 3 20.01 -58.95 -35.65
N PRO A 4 18.94 -59.22 -36.45
CA PRO A 4 17.84 -58.27 -36.61
C PRO A 4 16.42 -58.81 -36.95
N ARG A 5 15.41 -58.12 -36.39
CA ARG A 5 14.23 -57.51 -37.04
C ARG A 5 13.59 -58.16 -38.27
N HIS A 6 12.25 -58.34 -38.21
CA HIS A 6 11.33 -57.89 -39.27
C HIS A 6 9.93 -57.60 -38.69
N GLY A 7 9.33 -56.49 -39.16
CA GLY A 7 8.08 -55.96 -38.64
C GLY A 7 6.89 -56.04 -39.62
N ALA A 8 5.71 -56.05 -38.99
CA ALA A 8 4.45 -55.39 -39.34
C ALA A 8 3.63 -55.82 -40.58
N ALA A 9 2.41 -56.33 -40.32
CA ALA A 9 1.18 -55.92 -41.01
C ALA A 9 -0.10 -56.18 -40.15
N SER A 10 -0.81 -55.08 -39.87
CA SER A 10 -2.27 -54.85 -39.78
C SER A 10 -3.28 -55.87 -39.18
N GLY A 11 -4.08 -55.37 -38.22
CA GLY A 11 -5.44 -55.84 -37.91
C GLY A 11 -6.06 -55.09 -36.72
N GLY A 12 -7.04 -54.22 -36.96
CA GLY A 12 -7.84 -53.54 -35.91
C GLY A 12 -8.80 -54.51 -35.19
N GLY A 13 -9.53 -54.17 -34.14
CA GLY A 13 -9.73 -52.96 -33.36
C GLY A 13 -10.96 -53.19 -32.48
N GLN A 14 -10.90 -52.85 -31.19
CA GLN A 14 -12.02 -52.47 -30.30
C GLN A 14 -11.54 -52.47 -28.84
N THR A 15 -11.38 -51.29 -28.26
CA THR A 15 -11.43 -51.11 -26.81
C THR A 15 -12.17 -49.81 -26.49
N SER A 16 -13.31 -49.99 -25.85
CA SER A 16 -14.21 -48.98 -25.28
C SER A 16 -13.49 -47.90 -24.48
N ARG A 17 -13.76 -46.62 -24.78
CA ARG A 17 -13.40 -45.48 -23.93
C ARG A 17 -14.39 -45.37 -22.74
N PRO A 18 -13.93 -45.12 -21.51
CA PRO A 18 -14.81 -44.75 -20.41
C PRO A 18 -15.26 -43.28 -20.55
N PRO A 19 -16.36 -42.87 -19.90
CA PRO A 19 -16.96 -41.56 -20.11
C PRO A 19 -16.10 -40.45 -19.50
N GLU A 20 -15.85 -39.39 -20.26
CA GLU A 20 -15.23 -38.16 -19.78
C GLU A 20 -16.21 -37.45 -18.82
N SER A 21 -15.92 -37.52 -17.52
CA SER A 21 -16.53 -36.61 -16.55
C SER A 21 -15.92 -35.22 -16.74
N HIS A 22 -16.73 -34.25 -17.17
CA HIS A 22 -16.39 -32.82 -17.12
C HIS A 22 -16.27 -32.33 -15.67
N GLY A 23 -15.15 -32.66 -15.01
CA GLY A 23 -14.72 -32.02 -13.78
C GLY A 23 -13.93 -30.76 -14.12
N LEU A 24 -14.35 -29.60 -13.62
CA LEU A 24 -13.57 -28.37 -13.67
C LEU A 24 -12.18 -28.64 -13.07
N SER A 25 -11.13 -28.41 -13.86
CA SER A 25 -9.74 -28.67 -13.43
C SER A 25 -9.37 -27.84 -12.20
N GLY A 26 -8.58 -28.39 -11.28
CA GLY A 26 -8.17 -27.71 -10.03
C GLY A 26 -7.43 -26.37 -10.24
N HIS A 27 -6.94 -26.10 -11.45
CA HIS A 27 -6.37 -24.80 -11.81
C HIS A 27 -7.44 -23.71 -12.02
N ASP A 28 -8.64 -24.05 -12.46
CA ASP A 28 -9.71 -23.09 -12.74
C ASP A 28 -10.47 -22.69 -11.47
N THR A 29 -10.63 -23.62 -10.52
CA THR A 29 -11.20 -23.33 -9.18
C THR A 29 -10.30 -22.40 -8.37
N VAL A 30 -8.98 -22.62 -8.40
CA VAL A 30 -8.00 -21.71 -7.78
C VAL A 30 -8.02 -20.32 -8.44
N ARG A 31 -8.15 -20.25 -9.77
CA ARG A 31 -8.27 -18.97 -10.49
C ARG A 31 -9.54 -18.21 -10.15
N LEU A 32 -10.68 -18.90 -10.04
CA LEU A 32 -11.95 -18.29 -9.67
C LEU A 32 -11.89 -17.76 -8.23
N ALA A 33 -11.33 -18.54 -7.30
CA ALA A 33 -11.16 -18.13 -5.91
C ALA A 33 -10.30 -16.86 -5.76
N VAL A 34 -9.23 -16.72 -6.55
CA VAL A 34 -8.39 -15.51 -6.56
C VAL A 34 -9.14 -14.31 -7.14
N VAL A 35 -9.95 -14.50 -8.19
CA VAL A 35 -10.80 -13.42 -8.74
C VAL A 35 -11.85 -12.99 -7.73
N VAL A 36 -12.51 -13.93 -7.04
CA VAL A 36 -13.48 -13.64 -5.97
C VAL A 36 -12.80 -12.92 -4.80
N GLY A 37 -11.58 -13.32 -4.43
CA GLY A 37 -10.77 -12.63 -3.42
C GLY A 37 -10.43 -11.19 -3.84
N ALA A 38 -10.03 -10.98 -5.10
CA ALA A 38 -9.76 -9.65 -5.64
C ALA A 38 -11.02 -8.77 -5.64
N LEU A 39 -12.18 -9.33 -6.01
CA LEU A 39 -13.48 -8.64 -5.94
C LEU A 39 -13.84 -8.21 -4.53
N GLY A 40 -13.49 -9.01 -3.52
CA GLY A 40 -13.77 -8.73 -2.12
C GLY A 40 -12.88 -7.65 -1.50
N VAL A 41 -11.71 -7.35 -2.05
CA VAL A 41 -10.77 -6.41 -1.40
C VAL A 41 -10.46 -5.24 -2.31
N VAL A 42 -10.08 -5.48 -3.57
CA VAL A 42 -9.48 -4.45 -4.44
C VAL A 42 -10.50 -3.42 -4.93
N PHE A 43 -11.76 -3.82 -5.11
CA PHE A 43 -12.77 -3.00 -5.80
C PHE A 43 -13.78 -2.34 -4.87
N GLY A 44 -13.62 -2.47 -3.55
CA GLY A 44 -14.56 -1.88 -2.60
C GLY A 44 -14.65 -0.36 -2.76
N ASP A 45 -13.52 0.33 -2.80
CA ASP A 45 -13.44 1.79 -2.84
C ASP A 45 -14.17 2.36 -4.08
N ILE A 46 -13.65 2.07 -5.27
CA ILE A 46 -14.26 2.48 -6.55
C ILE A 46 -15.68 1.94 -6.75
N GLY A 47 -15.98 0.77 -6.16
CA GLY A 47 -17.28 0.12 -6.27
C GLY A 47 -18.37 0.77 -5.43
N THR A 48 -18.00 1.56 -4.42
CA THR A 48 -18.94 2.28 -3.54
C THR A 48 -19.13 3.74 -3.94
N SER A 49 -18.28 4.27 -4.82
CA SER A 49 -18.41 5.60 -5.41
C SER A 49 -19.78 5.95 -6.03
N PRO A 50 -20.55 4.99 -6.62
CA PRO A 50 -21.89 5.25 -7.11
C PRO A 50 -22.88 5.74 -6.05
N ILE A 51 -22.61 5.54 -4.75
CA ILE A 51 -23.48 6.00 -3.66
C ILE A 51 -23.54 7.53 -3.62
N TYR A 52 -22.40 8.20 -3.85
CA TYR A 52 -22.26 9.64 -3.58
C TYR A 52 -21.89 10.51 -4.79
N THR A 53 -21.38 9.93 -5.89
CA THR A 53 -20.85 10.73 -7.02
C THR A 53 -21.91 11.67 -7.64
N LEU A 54 -23.03 11.13 -8.14
CA LEU A 54 -24.03 11.96 -8.84
C LEU A 54 -24.80 12.88 -7.90
N GLN A 55 -25.05 12.42 -6.67
CA GLN A 55 -25.59 13.25 -5.59
C GLN A 55 -24.71 14.49 -5.36
N THR A 56 -23.37 14.32 -5.37
CA THR A 56 -22.43 15.42 -5.18
C THR A 56 -22.41 16.35 -6.39
N VAL A 57 -22.41 15.82 -7.62
CA VAL A 57 -22.37 16.65 -8.84
C VAL A 57 -23.59 17.56 -8.96
N PHE A 58 -24.78 17.04 -8.66
CA PHE A 58 -26.04 17.80 -8.76
C PHE A 58 -26.47 18.45 -7.45
N ASN A 59 -25.58 18.55 -6.46
CA ASN A 59 -25.92 19.13 -5.17
C ASN A 59 -26.18 20.64 -5.30
N PRO A 60 -27.38 21.15 -4.95
CA PRO A 60 -27.68 22.58 -5.02
C PRO A 60 -26.87 23.44 -4.05
N SER A 61 -26.33 22.83 -2.98
CA SER A 61 -25.49 23.48 -1.98
C SER A 61 -24.00 23.51 -2.34
N ASP A 62 -23.60 22.95 -3.50
CA ASP A 62 -22.25 23.13 -4.02
C ASP A 62 -22.00 24.62 -4.32
N PRO A 63 -20.81 25.19 -4.03
CA PRO A 63 -20.47 26.56 -4.41
C PRO A 63 -20.64 26.88 -5.90
N HIS A 64 -20.54 25.85 -6.75
CA HIS A 64 -20.70 25.92 -8.20
C HIS A 64 -21.65 24.81 -8.69
N PRO A 65 -22.96 24.93 -8.41
CA PRO A 65 -23.91 23.85 -8.63
C PRO A 65 -24.14 23.63 -10.13
N VAL A 66 -24.25 22.36 -10.53
CA VAL A 66 -24.62 21.98 -11.90
C VAL A 66 -26.14 22.02 -12.03
N PRO A 67 -26.73 22.90 -12.87
CA PRO A 67 -28.18 22.95 -13.04
C PRO A 67 -28.68 21.62 -13.61
N VAL A 68 -29.79 21.10 -13.07
CA VAL A 68 -30.42 19.91 -13.62
C VAL A 68 -31.10 20.27 -14.94
N SER A 69 -30.54 19.78 -16.04
CA SER A 69 -31.11 19.87 -17.38
C SER A 69 -30.78 18.60 -18.14
N THR A 70 -31.57 18.27 -19.16
CA THR A 70 -31.32 17.09 -20.00
C THR A 70 -29.88 17.09 -20.53
N GLN A 71 -29.43 18.20 -21.10
CA GLN A 71 -28.08 18.34 -21.63
C GLN A 71 -26.98 18.14 -20.56
N ASN A 72 -27.18 18.71 -19.37
CA ASN A 72 -26.20 18.59 -18.27
C ASN A 72 -26.15 17.17 -17.72
N VAL A 73 -27.29 16.46 -17.61
CA VAL A 73 -27.31 15.06 -17.16
C VAL A 73 -26.59 14.15 -18.15
N TYR A 74 -26.86 14.27 -19.46
CA TYR A 74 -26.10 13.53 -20.48
C TYR A 74 -24.61 13.88 -20.45
N GLY A 75 -24.27 15.15 -20.30
CA GLY A 75 -22.89 15.63 -20.21
C GLY A 75 -22.13 15.05 -19.02
N VAL A 76 -22.72 15.12 -17.82
CA VAL A 76 -22.16 14.59 -16.57
C VAL A 76 -22.00 13.07 -16.62
N VAL A 77 -23.04 12.34 -17.02
CA VAL A 77 -22.98 10.87 -17.10
C VAL A 77 -21.94 10.42 -18.13
N SER A 78 -21.83 11.14 -19.25
CA SER A 78 -20.78 10.90 -20.25
C SER A 78 -19.38 11.21 -19.70
N LEU A 79 -19.21 12.31 -18.95
CA LEU A 79 -17.95 12.64 -18.28
C LEU A 79 -17.54 11.56 -17.28
N VAL A 80 -18.46 11.08 -16.44
CA VAL A 80 -18.19 9.98 -15.50
C VAL A 80 -17.71 8.75 -16.24
N PHE A 81 -18.44 8.31 -17.28
CA PHE A 81 -18.06 7.14 -18.08
C PHE A 81 -16.65 7.28 -18.67
N TRP A 82 -16.39 8.38 -19.38
CA TRP A 82 -15.09 8.57 -20.05
C TRP A 82 -13.94 8.82 -19.06
N SER A 83 -14.21 9.40 -17.89
CA SER A 83 -13.20 9.54 -16.83
C SER A 83 -12.80 8.18 -16.27
N VAL A 84 -13.77 7.30 -15.99
CA VAL A 84 -13.49 5.92 -15.55
C VAL A 84 -12.77 5.12 -16.64
N MET A 85 -13.14 5.30 -17.90
CA MET A 85 -12.45 4.63 -19.00
C MET A 85 -11.01 5.11 -19.17
N ILE A 86 -10.76 6.43 -19.14
CA ILE A 86 -9.42 6.98 -19.34
C ILE A 86 -8.53 6.73 -18.12
N ILE A 87 -8.97 7.12 -16.93
CA ILE A 87 -8.14 7.05 -15.72
C ILE A 87 -8.04 5.61 -15.26
N VAL A 88 -9.16 4.96 -14.96
CA VAL A 88 -9.12 3.64 -14.31
C VAL A 88 -8.76 2.56 -15.32
N THR A 89 -9.45 2.50 -16.46
CA THR A 89 -9.25 1.41 -17.41
C THR A 89 -7.94 1.58 -18.20
N VAL A 90 -7.72 2.74 -18.83
CA VAL A 90 -6.53 2.95 -19.67
C VAL A 90 -5.30 3.21 -18.80
N THR A 91 -5.30 4.24 -17.95
CA THR A 91 -4.10 4.63 -17.19
C THR A 91 -3.72 3.58 -16.15
N TYR A 92 -4.65 3.07 -15.34
CA TYR A 92 -4.30 2.13 -14.28
C TYR A 92 -4.27 0.68 -14.76
N VAL A 93 -5.37 0.18 -15.29
CA VAL A 93 -5.53 -1.25 -15.58
C VAL A 93 -4.68 -1.71 -16.76
N LEU A 94 -4.65 -0.95 -17.86
CA LEU A 94 -3.90 -1.33 -19.07
C LEU A 94 -2.43 -0.89 -19.02
N LEU A 95 -2.12 0.26 -18.42
CA LEU A 95 -0.79 0.84 -18.42
C LEU A 95 -0.03 0.66 -17.09
N ALA A 96 -0.48 1.29 -16.00
CA ALA A 96 0.28 1.33 -14.73
C ALA A 96 0.55 -0.06 -14.15
N MET A 97 -0.44 -0.97 -14.16
CA MET A 97 -0.26 -2.35 -13.69
C MET A 97 0.80 -3.17 -14.47
N ARG A 98 1.32 -2.67 -15.60
CA ARG A 98 2.46 -3.30 -16.28
C ARG A 98 3.80 -2.97 -15.63
N ALA A 99 3.86 -1.90 -14.82
CA ALA A 99 5.08 -1.40 -14.19
C ALA A 99 5.27 -1.97 -12.79
N ASP A 100 5.37 -3.30 -12.67
CA ASP A 100 5.61 -3.96 -11.39
C ASP A 100 7.09 -3.96 -10.97
N ASN A 101 7.32 -4.05 -9.65
CA ASN A 101 8.60 -4.36 -9.04
C ASN A 101 8.49 -5.67 -8.24
N ASP A 102 8.93 -6.78 -8.85
CA ASP A 102 8.85 -8.13 -8.28
C ASP A 102 7.41 -8.55 -7.94
N GLY A 103 6.45 -8.19 -8.81
CA GLY A 103 5.02 -8.46 -8.62
C GLY A 103 4.26 -7.41 -7.81
N GLU A 104 4.96 -6.55 -7.06
CA GLU A 104 4.36 -5.44 -6.30
C GLU A 104 4.06 -4.23 -7.21
N GLY A 105 2.95 -3.56 -6.94
CA GLY A 105 2.51 -2.36 -7.66
C GLY A 105 2.43 -1.12 -6.76
N GLY A 106 1.76 -0.08 -7.26
CA GLY A 106 1.60 1.17 -6.54
C GLY A 106 2.75 2.16 -6.70
N ILE A 107 2.59 3.32 -6.05
CA ILE A 107 3.53 4.44 -6.17
C ILE A 107 4.92 4.12 -5.63
N MET A 108 5.02 3.27 -4.60
CA MET A 108 6.29 2.87 -4.00
C MET A 108 7.10 1.93 -4.90
N ALA A 109 6.41 1.04 -5.63
CA ALA A 109 7.03 0.25 -6.69
C ALA A 109 7.59 1.16 -7.79
N LEU A 110 6.84 2.20 -8.20
CA LEU A 110 7.32 3.19 -9.17
C LEU A 110 8.53 3.98 -8.67
N ILE A 111 8.55 4.43 -7.40
CA ILE A 111 9.73 5.11 -6.81
C ILE A 111 10.96 4.20 -6.88
N THR A 112 10.80 2.92 -6.55
CA THR A 112 11.87 1.92 -6.60
C THR A 112 12.40 1.76 -8.03
N LEU A 113 11.50 1.62 -9.02
CA LEU A 113 11.87 1.52 -10.43
C LEU A 113 12.55 2.80 -10.95
N VAL A 114 12.06 3.98 -10.57
CA VAL A 114 12.68 5.27 -10.92
C VAL A 114 14.10 5.36 -10.40
N ARG A 115 14.33 4.98 -9.13
CA ARG A 115 15.67 4.98 -8.52
C ARG A 115 16.60 3.93 -9.14
N ARG A 116 16.08 2.74 -9.46
CA ARG A 116 16.86 1.63 -10.04
C ARG A 116 17.28 1.88 -11.49
N TRP A 117 16.37 2.45 -12.30
CA TRP A 117 16.57 2.66 -13.73
C TRP A 117 16.92 4.11 -14.10
N GLY A 118 17.04 5.00 -13.11
CA GLY A 118 17.45 6.38 -13.31
C GLY A 118 18.88 6.49 -13.86
N SER A 119 19.05 7.20 -14.98
CA SER A 119 20.37 7.41 -15.59
C SER A 119 21.26 8.33 -14.74
N ARG A 120 22.57 8.04 -14.67
CA ARG A 120 23.60 8.93 -14.08
C ARG A 120 23.54 10.36 -14.65
N ARG A 121 23.20 10.51 -15.93
CA ARG A 121 23.08 11.83 -16.62
C ARG A 121 21.81 12.60 -16.21
N GLY A 122 20.82 11.93 -15.60
CA GLY A 122 19.53 12.47 -15.16
C GLY A 122 19.34 12.43 -13.63
N ARG A 123 20.43 12.50 -12.84
CA ARG A 123 20.39 12.33 -11.38
C ARG A 123 19.44 13.31 -10.67
N ARG A 124 19.38 14.57 -11.14
CA ARG A 124 18.43 15.58 -10.64
C ARG A 124 16.98 15.20 -10.93
N ALA A 125 16.68 14.82 -12.17
CA ALA A 125 15.33 14.41 -12.56
C ALA A 125 14.86 13.18 -11.75
N THR A 126 15.75 12.20 -11.55
CA THR A 126 15.48 11.01 -10.73
C THR A 126 15.18 11.39 -9.28
N ALA A 127 15.94 12.32 -8.71
CA ALA A 127 15.71 12.81 -7.34
C ALA A 127 14.39 13.58 -7.20
N VAL A 128 14.06 14.45 -8.16
CA VAL A 128 12.78 15.18 -8.18
C VAL A 128 11.61 14.22 -8.31
N LEU A 129 11.70 13.24 -9.23
CA LEU A 129 10.64 12.24 -9.40
C LEU A 129 10.50 11.34 -8.17
N ALA A 130 11.59 10.93 -7.53
CA ALA A 130 11.53 10.19 -6.27
C ALA A 130 10.86 11.04 -5.17
N ALA A 131 11.18 12.32 -5.05
CA ALA A 131 10.54 13.23 -4.10
C ALA A 131 9.05 13.41 -4.42
N LEU A 132 8.67 13.57 -5.68
CA LEU A 132 7.27 13.60 -6.11
C LEU A 132 6.55 12.30 -5.77
N GLY A 133 7.19 11.14 -5.98
CA GLY A 133 6.63 9.86 -5.59
C GLY A 133 6.39 9.73 -4.09
N VAL A 134 7.33 10.19 -3.27
CA VAL A 134 7.15 10.24 -1.80
C VAL A 134 6.01 11.19 -1.44
N PHE A 135 5.87 12.31 -2.14
CA PHE A 135 4.74 13.22 -1.96
C PHE A 135 3.41 12.56 -2.33
N GLY A 136 3.33 11.83 -3.46
CA GLY A 136 2.14 11.06 -3.82
C GLY A 136 1.82 9.94 -2.81
N ALA A 137 2.84 9.22 -2.32
CA ALA A 137 2.67 8.24 -1.24
C ALA A 137 2.15 8.91 0.05
N SER A 138 2.52 10.17 0.28
CA SER A 138 2.04 10.96 1.41
C SER A 138 0.59 11.42 1.21
N LEU A 139 0.20 11.81 -0.01
CA LEU A 139 -1.19 12.14 -0.35
C LEU A 139 -2.13 10.93 -0.20
N PHE A 140 -1.63 9.72 -0.49
CA PHE A 140 -2.37 8.48 -0.26
C PHE A 140 -2.76 8.26 1.22
N PHE A 141 -1.98 8.76 2.19
CA PHE A 141 -2.40 8.75 3.60
C PHE A 141 -3.60 9.67 3.85
N GLY A 142 -3.68 10.81 3.16
CA GLY A 142 -4.83 11.71 3.24
C GLY A 142 -6.10 11.05 2.71
N ASP A 143 -5.98 10.37 1.56
CA ASP A 143 -7.04 9.54 0.99
C ASP A 143 -7.47 8.42 1.97
N SER A 144 -6.49 7.71 2.56
CA SER A 144 -6.74 6.62 3.52
C SER A 144 -7.49 7.03 4.79
N MET A 145 -7.47 8.31 5.14
CA MET A 145 -8.24 8.85 6.26
C MET A 145 -9.67 9.25 5.85
N ILE A 146 -9.86 9.73 4.62
CA ILE A 146 -11.14 10.28 4.18
C ILE A 146 -12.06 9.18 3.63
N THR A 147 -11.53 8.21 2.88
CA THR A 147 -12.33 7.17 2.24
C THR A 147 -13.23 6.39 3.21
N PRO A 148 -12.75 5.94 4.39
CA PRO A 148 -13.62 5.28 5.36
C PRO A 148 -14.71 6.20 5.92
N ALA A 149 -14.40 7.49 6.08
CA ALA A 149 -15.35 8.46 6.59
C ALA A 149 -16.46 8.74 5.56
N ILE A 150 -16.12 9.03 4.29
CA ILE A 150 -17.13 9.34 3.26
C ILE A 150 -17.96 8.10 2.88
N SER A 151 -17.31 6.94 2.74
CA SER A 151 -17.98 5.72 2.31
C SER A 151 -18.98 5.23 3.35
N VAL A 152 -18.56 5.06 4.61
CA VAL A 152 -19.47 4.56 5.65
C VAL A 152 -20.56 5.58 5.95
N LEU A 153 -20.23 6.87 6.00
CA LEU A 153 -21.22 7.92 6.24
C LEU A 153 -22.28 7.99 5.12
N SER A 154 -21.87 7.89 3.85
CA SER A 154 -22.80 7.91 2.71
C SER A 154 -23.71 6.67 2.65
N ALA A 155 -23.20 5.49 3.04
CA ALA A 155 -24.04 4.30 3.17
C ALA A 155 -25.09 4.45 4.28
N VAL A 156 -24.70 4.95 5.45
CA VAL A 156 -25.59 5.12 6.61
C VAL A 156 -26.58 6.27 6.39
N GLU A 157 -26.23 7.31 5.63
CA GLU A 157 -27.15 8.38 5.21
C GLU A 157 -28.36 7.85 4.42
N GLY A 158 -28.26 6.66 3.81
CA GLY A 158 -29.40 5.97 3.21
C GLY A 158 -30.56 5.71 4.18
N LEU A 159 -30.28 5.64 5.50
CA LEU A 159 -31.34 5.57 6.53
C LEU A 159 -32.28 6.77 6.48
N LYS A 160 -31.79 7.97 6.12
CA LYS A 160 -32.62 9.18 6.00
C LYS A 160 -33.65 9.07 4.87
N VAL A 161 -33.31 8.32 3.81
CA VAL A 161 -34.19 8.09 2.65
C VAL A 161 -35.29 7.09 2.99
N VAL A 162 -34.99 6.16 3.91
CA VAL A 162 -35.93 5.14 4.37
C VAL A 162 -36.86 5.70 5.45
N GLU A 163 -36.29 6.36 6.44
CA GLU A 163 -36.98 6.90 7.60
C GLU A 163 -36.31 8.22 8.05
N PRO A 164 -36.88 9.38 7.70
CA PRO A 164 -36.27 10.68 8.00
C PRO A 164 -36.00 10.93 9.49
N SER A 165 -36.77 10.30 10.39
CA SER A 165 -36.57 10.43 11.84
C SER A 165 -35.23 9.87 12.35
N LEU A 166 -34.56 9.02 11.55
CA LEU A 166 -33.25 8.45 11.87
C LEU A 166 -32.05 9.34 11.51
N GLU A 167 -32.27 10.57 11.04
CA GLU A 167 -31.18 11.49 10.66
C GLU A 167 -30.17 11.74 11.80
N SER A 168 -30.64 11.89 13.03
CA SER A 168 -29.78 12.11 14.20
C SER A 168 -28.92 10.89 14.57
N ALA A 169 -29.32 9.69 14.13
CA ALA A 169 -28.59 8.45 14.39
C ALA A 169 -27.44 8.19 13.41
N VAL A 170 -27.38 8.90 12.27
CA VAL A 170 -26.41 8.65 11.21
C VAL A 170 -24.95 8.77 11.68
N VAL A 171 -24.60 9.86 12.37
CA VAL A 171 -23.23 10.09 12.86
C VAL A 171 -22.84 9.08 13.96
N PRO A 172 -23.66 8.84 15.01
CA PRO A 172 -23.38 7.82 16.01
C PRO A 172 -23.20 6.41 15.43
N VAL A 173 -24.09 5.99 14.53
CA VAL A 173 -24.02 4.66 13.89
C VAL A 173 -22.74 4.53 13.05
N THR A 174 -22.40 5.56 12.27
CA THR A 174 -21.15 5.61 11.50
C THR A 174 -19.93 5.48 12.40
N ALA A 175 -19.89 6.21 13.52
CA ALA A 175 -18.78 6.14 14.46
C ALA A 175 -18.64 4.74 15.09
N VAL A 176 -19.75 4.09 15.46
CA VAL A 176 -19.74 2.72 15.98
C VAL A 176 -19.20 1.74 14.93
N ILE A 177 -19.65 1.84 13.67
CA ILE A 177 -19.16 1.00 12.58
C ILE A 177 -17.65 1.16 12.41
N ILE A 178 -17.14 2.40 12.41
CA ILE A 178 -15.70 2.68 12.29
C ILE A 178 -14.92 2.13 13.48
N VAL A 179 -15.39 2.30 14.71
CA VAL A 179 -14.71 1.73 15.89
C VAL A 179 -14.63 0.21 15.79
N LEU A 180 -15.75 -0.46 15.47
CA LEU A 180 -15.77 -1.91 15.31
C LEU A 180 -14.84 -2.37 14.18
N LEU A 181 -14.81 -1.63 13.07
CA LEU A 181 -13.90 -1.86 11.96
C LEU A 181 -12.44 -1.87 12.43
N PHE A 182 -12.00 -0.80 13.09
CA PHE A 182 -10.61 -0.65 13.54
C PHE A 182 -10.21 -1.62 14.66
N LEU A 183 -11.16 -2.07 15.49
CA LEU A 183 -10.92 -3.08 16.53
C LEU A 183 -10.67 -4.50 15.96
N VAL A 184 -11.26 -4.81 14.80
CA VAL A 184 -11.14 -6.13 14.16
C VAL A 184 -9.86 -6.28 13.34
N GLN A 185 -9.17 -5.18 12.98
CA GLN A 185 -7.98 -5.21 12.10
C GLN A 185 -6.89 -6.20 12.54
N ARG A 186 -6.65 -6.32 13.85
CA ARG A 186 -5.64 -7.23 14.41
C ARG A 186 -5.88 -8.71 14.10
N ARG A 187 -7.11 -9.11 13.78
CA ARG A 187 -7.47 -10.50 13.47
C ARG A 187 -7.14 -10.91 12.03
N GLY A 188 -6.63 -9.97 11.22
CA GLY A 188 -6.18 -10.21 9.86
C GLY A 188 -7.32 -10.28 8.84
N THR A 189 -7.00 -9.95 7.59
CA THR A 189 -7.93 -10.05 6.45
C THR A 189 -8.20 -11.50 6.04
N ALA A 190 -7.34 -12.45 6.43
CA ALA A 190 -7.52 -13.87 6.11
C ALA A 190 -8.79 -14.50 6.73
N ALA A 191 -9.17 -14.10 7.95
CA ALA A 191 -10.38 -14.60 8.61
C ALA A 191 -11.68 -14.04 7.97
N VAL A 192 -11.63 -12.80 7.47
CA VAL A 192 -12.81 -12.05 6.98
C VAL A 192 -12.94 -12.10 5.44
N GLY A 193 -11.83 -12.30 4.73
CA GLY A 193 -11.75 -12.25 3.26
C GLY A 193 -12.59 -13.31 2.54
N ARG A 194 -12.91 -14.44 3.19
CA ARG A 194 -13.84 -15.44 2.65
C ARG A 194 -15.27 -14.91 2.47
N ILE A 195 -15.68 -13.94 3.30
CA ILE A 195 -17.03 -13.35 3.27
C ILE A 195 -17.05 -12.11 2.36
N PHE A 196 -15.94 -11.40 2.25
CA PHE A 196 -15.86 -10.16 1.47
C PHE A 196 -16.16 -10.35 -0.01
N GLY A 197 -15.57 -11.38 -0.64
CA GLY A 197 -15.80 -11.68 -2.06
C GLY A 197 -17.29 -11.86 -2.41
N PRO A 198 -18.01 -12.79 -1.74
CA PRO A 198 -19.44 -12.97 -1.95
C PRO A 198 -20.28 -11.71 -1.72
N VAL A 199 -19.99 -10.94 -0.66
CA VAL A 199 -20.72 -9.68 -0.36
C VAL A 199 -20.50 -8.65 -1.47
N MET A 200 -19.26 -8.49 -1.96
CA MET A 200 -18.97 -7.56 -3.05
C MET A 200 -19.56 -8.01 -4.38
N ILE A 201 -19.61 -9.31 -4.66
CA ILE A 201 -20.32 -9.84 -5.84
C ILE A 201 -21.81 -9.51 -5.74
N ALA A 202 -22.43 -9.77 -4.59
CA ALA A 202 -23.82 -9.41 -4.36
C ALA A 202 -24.05 -7.90 -4.53
N TRP A 203 -23.17 -7.06 -3.98
CA TRP A 203 -23.19 -5.61 -4.19
C TRP A 203 -23.19 -5.22 -5.67
N PHE A 204 -22.20 -5.69 -6.44
CA PHE A 204 -22.09 -5.33 -7.86
C PHE A 204 -23.28 -5.85 -8.70
N VAL A 205 -23.75 -7.06 -8.43
CA VAL A 205 -24.93 -7.61 -9.12
C VAL A 205 -26.18 -6.80 -8.81
N VAL A 206 -26.40 -6.44 -7.53
CA VAL A 206 -27.59 -5.68 -7.12
C VAL A 206 -27.56 -4.25 -7.68
N ILE A 207 -26.44 -3.51 -7.57
CA ILE A 207 -26.38 -2.15 -8.13
C ILE A 207 -26.47 -2.16 -9.66
N GLY A 208 -25.91 -3.19 -10.31
CA GLY A 208 -26.03 -3.39 -11.75
C GLY A 208 -27.48 -3.64 -12.15
N ALA A 209 -28.20 -4.49 -11.41
CA ALA A 209 -29.62 -4.76 -11.64
C ALA A 209 -30.49 -3.51 -11.44
N CYS A 210 -30.29 -2.75 -10.36
CA CYS A 210 -30.97 -1.47 -10.15
C CYS A 210 -30.66 -0.46 -11.28
N GLY A 211 -29.41 -0.42 -11.73
CA GLY A 211 -28.98 0.36 -12.89
C GLY A 211 -29.74 0.00 -14.17
N VAL A 212 -29.85 -1.30 -14.47
CA VAL A 212 -30.61 -1.81 -15.62
C VAL A 212 -32.07 -1.38 -15.56
N VAL A 213 -32.72 -1.46 -14.40
CA VAL A 213 -34.11 -1.01 -14.22
C VAL A 213 -34.25 0.46 -14.62
N GLY A 214 -33.40 1.34 -14.08
CA GLY A 214 -33.43 2.77 -14.46
C GLY A 214 -33.15 3.02 -15.94
N VAL A 215 -32.25 2.25 -16.55
CA VAL A 215 -31.95 2.35 -17.98
C VAL A 215 -33.13 1.87 -18.84
N VAL A 216 -33.82 0.81 -18.46
CA VAL A 216 -35.00 0.31 -19.17
C VAL A 216 -36.12 1.36 -19.16
N ASP A 217 -36.31 2.08 -18.05
CA ASP A 217 -37.31 3.13 -17.95
C ASP A 217 -36.98 4.33 -18.87
N HIS A 218 -35.70 4.67 -19.05
CA HIS A 218 -35.26 5.76 -19.96
C HIS A 218 -34.08 5.32 -20.85
N PRO A 219 -34.29 4.48 -21.89
CA PRO A 219 -33.21 3.87 -22.69
C PRO A 219 -32.33 4.87 -23.43
N ALA A 220 -32.85 6.09 -23.66
CA ALA A 220 -32.12 7.16 -24.31
C ALA A 220 -30.84 7.54 -23.54
N ILE A 221 -30.76 7.30 -22.22
CA ILE A 221 -29.59 7.64 -21.39
C ILE A 221 -28.29 7.00 -21.91
N LEU A 222 -28.37 5.84 -22.57
CA LEU A 222 -27.22 5.15 -23.16
C LEU A 222 -26.50 5.96 -24.24
N ARG A 223 -27.13 7.00 -24.80
CA ARG A 223 -26.46 7.94 -25.70
C ARG A 223 -25.29 8.65 -25.02
N ALA A 224 -25.28 8.76 -23.68
CA ALA A 224 -24.16 9.30 -22.90
C ALA A 224 -22.85 8.52 -23.07
N LEU A 225 -22.88 7.28 -23.58
CA LEU A 225 -21.67 6.53 -23.97
C LEU A 225 -20.86 7.26 -25.04
N SER A 226 -21.52 8.04 -25.91
CA SER A 226 -20.81 8.83 -26.92
C SER A 226 -19.99 9.94 -26.25
N PRO A 227 -18.67 10.06 -26.54
CA PRO A 227 -17.83 11.11 -25.97
C PRO A 227 -18.25 12.51 -26.41
N THR A 228 -19.09 12.61 -27.45
CA THR A 228 -19.65 13.88 -27.93
C THR A 228 -20.46 14.61 -26.86
N TYR A 229 -21.08 13.91 -25.91
CA TYR A 229 -21.81 14.55 -24.82
C TYR A 229 -20.87 15.14 -23.77
N ALA A 230 -19.83 14.41 -23.38
CA ALA A 230 -18.77 14.93 -22.51
C ALA A 230 -18.05 16.14 -23.14
N LEU A 231 -17.62 16.01 -24.40
CA LEU A 231 -16.95 17.09 -25.13
C LEU A 231 -17.88 18.28 -25.38
N GLY A 232 -19.13 18.03 -25.76
CA GLY A 232 -20.14 19.08 -25.95
C GLY A 232 -20.45 19.82 -24.66
N PHE A 233 -20.46 19.12 -23.52
CA PHE A 233 -20.64 19.75 -22.21
C PHE A 233 -19.42 20.61 -21.81
N LEU A 234 -18.20 20.11 -22.04
CA LEU A 234 -16.97 20.87 -21.80
C LEU A 234 -16.84 22.09 -22.72
N ILE A 235 -17.21 21.99 -24.00
CA ILE A 235 -17.09 23.10 -24.95
C ILE A 235 -18.24 24.10 -24.81
N GLY A 236 -19.48 23.61 -24.67
CA GLY A 236 -20.67 24.47 -24.62
C GLY A 236 -20.89 25.16 -23.27
N HIS A 237 -20.51 24.51 -22.17
CA HIS A 237 -20.68 25.03 -20.81
C HIS A 237 -19.42 24.82 -19.97
N PHE A 238 -18.27 25.27 -20.48
CA PHE A 238 -16.95 25.02 -19.87
C PHE A 238 -16.90 25.31 -18.37
N GLY A 239 -17.45 26.43 -17.89
CA GLY A 239 -17.46 26.75 -16.46
C GLY A 239 -18.17 25.69 -15.62
N THR A 240 -19.42 25.34 -15.96
CA THR A 240 -20.20 24.33 -15.25
C THR A 240 -19.56 22.94 -15.36
N ALA A 241 -19.08 22.56 -16.55
CA ALA A 241 -18.43 21.28 -16.76
C ALA A 241 -17.10 21.16 -16.01
N PHE A 242 -16.32 22.24 -15.95
CA PHE A 242 -15.07 22.32 -15.20
C PHE A 242 -15.29 22.15 -13.69
N PHE A 243 -16.30 22.80 -13.11
CA PHE A 243 -16.63 22.59 -11.69
C PHE A 243 -17.23 21.20 -11.43
N ALA A 244 -17.99 20.65 -12.39
CA ALA A 244 -18.50 19.28 -12.30
C ALA A 244 -17.35 18.26 -12.22
N LEU A 245 -16.21 18.48 -12.89
CA LEU A 245 -15.05 17.59 -12.81
C LEU A 245 -14.54 17.42 -11.38
N ALA A 246 -14.65 18.44 -10.53
CA ALA A 246 -14.26 18.35 -9.12
C ALA A 246 -15.12 17.37 -8.32
N ALA A 247 -16.37 17.11 -8.74
CA ALA A 247 -17.22 16.07 -8.16
C ALA A 247 -17.16 14.74 -8.95
N VAL A 248 -16.96 14.78 -10.27
CA VAL A 248 -16.79 13.57 -11.11
C VAL A 248 -15.55 12.77 -10.69
N VAL A 249 -14.52 13.42 -10.13
CA VAL A 249 -13.34 12.75 -9.58
C VAL A 249 -13.70 11.63 -8.60
N LEU A 250 -14.82 11.77 -7.89
CA LEU A 250 -15.35 10.79 -6.94
C LEU A 250 -15.66 9.43 -7.59
N SER A 251 -15.84 9.37 -8.90
CA SER A 251 -16.08 8.12 -9.63
C SER A 251 -14.80 7.33 -9.95
N VAL A 252 -13.63 7.95 -9.84
CA VAL A 252 -12.33 7.32 -10.18
C VAL A 252 -11.46 7.04 -8.95
N THR A 253 -11.95 7.38 -7.76
CA THR A 253 -11.28 7.12 -6.48
C THR A 253 -11.16 5.63 -6.24
N GLY A 254 -10.02 5.18 -5.70
CA GLY A 254 -9.70 3.78 -5.55
C GLY A 254 -8.88 3.19 -6.70
N ALA A 255 -8.64 3.92 -7.79
CA ALA A 255 -7.78 3.46 -8.90
C ALA A 255 -6.35 3.15 -8.43
N GLU A 256 -5.82 3.94 -7.50
CA GLU A 256 -4.55 3.71 -6.82
C GLU A 256 -4.52 2.41 -6.00
N ALA A 257 -5.63 2.06 -5.34
CA ALA A 257 -5.75 0.81 -4.57
C ALA A 257 -5.67 -0.41 -5.51
N LEU A 258 -6.29 -0.35 -6.70
CA LEU A 258 -6.15 -1.38 -7.73
C LEU A 258 -4.70 -1.68 -8.07
N TYR A 259 -3.87 -0.64 -8.11
CA TYR A 259 -2.46 -0.80 -8.45
C TYR A 259 -1.60 -1.22 -7.25
N ALA A 260 -1.89 -0.72 -6.05
CA ALA A 260 -1.19 -1.10 -4.83
C ALA A 260 -1.40 -2.59 -4.46
N ASP A 261 -2.61 -3.11 -4.64
CA ASP A 261 -2.96 -4.50 -4.27
C ASP A 261 -2.57 -5.56 -5.33
N MET A 262 -1.82 -5.14 -6.35
CA MET A 262 -1.34 -6.06 -7.39
C MET A 262 -0.41 -7.14 -6.82
N GLY A 263 0.34 -6.85 -5.75
CA GLY A 263 1.20 -7.82 -5.06
C GLY A 263 0.43 -9.02 -4.48
N HIS A 264 -0.83 -8.82 -4.08
CA HIS A 264 -1.64 -9.85 -3.41
C HIS A 264 -2.43 -10.71 -4.39
N PHE A 265 -3.04 -10.10 -5.41
CA PHE A 265 -3.99 -10.78 -6.29
C PHE A 265 -3.45 -10.98 -7.72
N GLY A 266 -2.43 -10.22 -8.09
CA GLY A 266 -1.85 -10.22 -9.43
C GLY A 266 -2.72 -9.48 -10.45
N ARG A 267 -2.06 -8.87 -11.44
CA ARG A 267 -2.68 -8.08 -12.50
C ARG A 267 -3.86 -8.77 -13.20
N ARG A 268 -3.73 -10.05 -13.57
CA ARG A 268 -4.74 -10.75 -14.38
C ARG A 268 -6.08 -10.92 -13.65
N ALA A 269 -6.04 -11.18 -12.34
CA ALA A 269 -7.26 -11.33 -11.56
C ALA A 269 -8.00 -9.99 -11.44
N ILE A 270 -7.26 -8.93 -11.12
CA ILE A 270 -7.77 -7.55 -11.05
C ILE A 270 -8.36 -7.14 -12.41
N THR A 271 -7.63 -7.27 -13.52
CA THR A 271 -8.14 -6.89 -14.85
C THR A 271 -9.44 -7.63 -15.21
N ARG A 272 -9.57 -8.93 -14.90
CA ARG A 272 -10.80 -9.68 -15.19
C ARG A 272 -11.97 -9.23 -14.31
N GLY A 273 -11.75 -9.08 -13.00
CA GLY A 273 -12.78 -8.58 -12.08
C GLY A 273 -13.30 -7.21 -12.49
N TRP A 274 -12.38 -6.32 -12.87
CA TRP A 274 -12.70 -4.99 -13.39
C TRP A 274 -13.57 -5.06 -14.65
N MET A 275 -13.12 -5.73 -15.70
CA MET A 275 -13.76 -5.72 -17.01
C MET A 275 -15.12 -6.42 -17.04
N PHE A 276 -15.29 -7.50 -16.27
CA PHE A 276 -16.48 -8.36 -16.38
C PHE A 276 -17.55 -8.11 -15.33
N LEU A 277 -17.22 -7.51 -14.18
CA LEU A 277 -18.20 -7.29 -13.11
C LEU A 277 -18.25 -5.83 -12.65
N VAL A 278 -17.11 -5.27 -12.26
CA VAL A 278 -17.09 -3.98 -11.55
C VAL A 278 -17.41 -2.82 -12.48
N LEU A 279 -16.69 -2.71 -13.60
CA LEU A 279 -16.92 -1.68 -14.61
C LEU A 279 -18.39 -1.70 -15.10
N PRO A 280 -18.95 -2.82 -15.60
CA PRO A 280 -20.32 -2.82 -16.07
C PRO A 280 -21.34 -2.49 -14.96
N ALA A 281 -21.17 -3.03 -13.74
CA ALA A 281 -22.08 -2.75 -12.63
C ALA A 281 -22.10 -1.26 -12.23
N CYS A 282 -20.91 -0.65 -12.05
CA CYS A 282 -20.81 0.77 -11.71
C CYS A 282 -21.37 1.66 -12.83
N MET A 283 -21.05 1.36 -14.09
CA MET A 283 -21.55 2.15 -15.22
C MET A 283 -23.06 2.05 -15.35
N LEU A 284 -23.64 0.86 -15.24
CA LEU A 284 -25.09 0.66 -15.23
C LEU A 284 -25.76 1.44 -14.09
N SER A 285 -25.17 1.44 -12.90
CA SER A 285 -25.66 2.24 -11.77
C SER A 285 -25.66 3.74 -12.09
N TYR A 286 -24.57 4.28 -12.66
CA TYR A 286 -24.52 5.70 -13.06
C TYR A 286 -25.53 6.04 -14.16
N PHE A 287 -25.72 5.17 -15.16
CA PHE A 287 -26.74 5.37 -16.19
C PHE A 287 -28.16 5.34 -15.60
N GLY A 288 -28.46 4.38 -14.72
CA GLY A 288 -29.76 4.27 -14.06
C GLY A 288 -30.07 5.48 -13.17
N GLN A 289 -29.09 5.95 -12.41
CA GLN A 289 -29.22 7.19 -11.62
C GLN A 289 -29.41 8.43 -12.51
N GLY A 290 -28.68 8.54 -13.62
CA GLY A 290 -28.87 9.61 -14.60
C GLY A 290 -30.27 9.61 -15.21
N ALA A 291 -30.77 8.42 -15.58
CA ALA A 291 -32.14 8.23 -16.05
C ALA A 291 -33.18 8.65 -15.01
N LEU A 292 -32.98 8.30 -13.74
CA LEU A 292 -33.88 8.67 -12.65
C LEU A 292 -33.94 10.19 -12.42
N ILE A 293 -32.80 10.88 -12.56
CA ILE A 293 -32.73 12.35 -12.45
C ILE A 293 -33.38 13.03 -13.67
N LEU A 294 -33.26 12.45 -14.87
CA LEU A 294 -33.97 12.94 -16.07
C LEU A 294 -35.49 12.85 -15.93
N ALA A 295 -35.98 11.80 -15.27
CA ALA A 295 -37.40 11.60 -15.04
C ALA A 295 -37.98 12.60 -14.03
N ASP A 296 -37.29 12.83 -12.91
CA ASP A 296 -37.69 13.80 -11.89
C ASP A 296 -36.45 14.41 -11.19
N SER A 297 -36.31 15.73 -11.30
CA SER A 297 -35.20 16.49 -10.74
C SER A 297 -35.19 16.51 -9.20
N ARG A 298 -36.28 16.13 -8.53
CA ARG A 298 -36.33 16.00 -7.06
C ARG A 298 -35.50 14.82 -6.55
N ASN A 299 -35.12 13.89 -7.42
CA ASN A 299 -34.35 12.70 -7.06
C ASN A 299 -32.86 12.97 -6.80
N ILE A 300 -32.38 14.22 -6.96
CA ILE A 300 -30.97 14.60 -6.73
C ILE A 300 -30.49 14.43 -5.29
N SER A 301 -31.40 14.37 -4.32
CA SER A 301 -31.06 14.29 -2.90
C SER A 301 -30.36 12.97 -2.53
N SER A 302 -30.72 11.86 -3.17
CA SER A 302 -30.12 10.53 -2.96
C SER A 302 -30.43 9.60 -4.14
N PRO A 303 -29.93 9.91 -5.36
CA PRO A 303 -30.30 9.20 -6.59
C PRO A 303 -30.00 7.70 -6.51
N PHE A 304 -28.92 7.31 -5.82
CA PHE A 304 -28.56 5.91 -5.59
C PHE A 304 -29.65 5.13 -4.83
N PHE A 305 -30.08 5.62 -3.66
CA PHE A 305 -31.09 4.92 -2.84
C PHE A 305 -32.50 5.04 -3.40
N LEU A 306 -32.79 6.12 -4.13
CA LEU A 306 -34.10 6.33 -4.77
C LEU A 306 -34.29 5.46 -6.01
N LEU A 307 -33.21 5.00 -6.65
CA LEU A 307 -33.24 4.02 -7.74
C LEU A 307 -33.74 2.65 -7.28
N VAL A 308 -33.66 2.37 -5.97
CA VAL A 308 -34.11 1.10 -5.40
C VAL A 308 -35.61 1.14 -5.09
N PRO A 309 -36.37 0.09 -5.44
CA PRO A 309 -37.77 -0.04 -5.06
C PRO A 309 -37.97 0.11 -3.54
N HIS A 310 -39.10 0.68 -3.11
CA HIS A 310 -39.34 1.03 -1.71
C HIS A 310 -39.06 -0.10 -0.71
N TRP A 311 -39.51 -1.33 -1.01
CA TRP A 311 -39.27 -2.50 -0.16
C TRP A 311 -37.79 -2.91 -0.07
N GLY A 312 -37.00 -2.61 -1.10
CA GLY A 312 -35.59 -2.98 -1.23
C GLY A 312 -34.63 -1.99 -0.58
N ARG A 313 -35.08 -0.81 -0.13
CA ARG A 313 -34.20 0.23 0.43
C ARG A 313 -33.53 -0.20 1.75
N TRP A 314 -34.27 -0.84 2.66
CA TRP A 314 -33.70 -1.39 3.90
C TRP A 314 -32.58 -2.41 3.63
N PRO A 315 -32.81 -3.47 2.81
CA PRO A 315 -31.75 -4.37 2.38
C PRO A 315 -30.58 -3.66 1.70
N MET A 316 -30.85 -2.65 0.86
CA MET A 316 -29.79 -1.90 0.19
C MET A 316 -28.91 -1.12 1.18
N VAL A 317 -29.49 -0.48 2.20
CA VAL A 317 -28.70 0.23 3.22
C VAL A 317 -27.77 -0.73 3.96
N LEU A 318 -28.26 -1.92 4.34
CA LEU A 318 -27.44 -2.94 4.97
C LEU A 318 -26.31 -3.42 4.04
N LEU A 319 -26.63 -3.68 2.77
CA LEU A 319 -25.65 -4.13 1.79
C LEU A 319 -24.61 -3.04 1.47
N ALA A 320 -25.03 -1.78 1.33
CA ALA A 320 -24.16 -0.63 1.15
C ALA A 320 -23.24 -0.42 2.36
N THR A 321 -23.77 -0.60 3.57
CA THR A 321 -22.97 -0.54 4.81
C THR A 321 -21.92 -1.64 4.84
N ALA A 322 -22.28 -2.87 4.44
CA ALA A 322 -21.33 -3.97 4.34
C ALA A 322 -20.26 -3.70 3.26
N ALA A 323 -20.67 -3.23 2.07
CA ALA A 323 -19.75 -2.91 0.98
C ALA A 323 -18.79 -1.76 1.33
N THR A 324 -19.25 -0.72 2.01
CA THR A 324 -18.42 0.42 2.43
C THR A 324 -17.50 0.09 3.60
N VAL A 325 -17.90 -0.82 4.49
CA VAL A 325 -17.01 -1.44 5.47
C VAL A 325 -15.88 -2.19 4.77
N ILE A 326 -16.20 -3.00 3.76
CA ILE A 326 -15.21 -3.74 2.98
C ILE A 326 -14.28 -2.79 2.21
N ALA A 327 -14.83 -1.75 1.57
CA ALA A 327 -14.06 -0.70 0.90
C ALA A 327 -13.06 -0.04 1.84
N SER A 328 -13.51 0.32 3.05
CA SER A 328 -12.66 0.92 4.08
C SER A 328 -11.52 -0.03 4.49
N GLN A 329 -11.76 -1.34 4.54
CA GLN A 329 -10.72 -2.33 4.84
C GLN A 329 -9.59 -2.36 3.83
N ALA A 330 -9.94 -2.29 2.55
CA ALA A 330 -8.97 -2.32 1.46
C ALA A 330 -8.00 -1.14 1.57
N VAL A 331 -8.55 0.06 1.77
CA VAL A 331 -7.77 1.29 1.89
C VAL A 331 -6.91 1.31 3.16
N ILE A 332 -7.44 0.85 4.30
CA ILE A 332 -6.68 0.72 5.55
C ILE A 332 -5.50 -0.26 5.37
N THR A 333 -5.73 -1.39 4.69
CA THR A 333 -4.68 -2.37 4.40
C THR A 333 -3.64 -1.79 3.43
N GLY A 334 -4.08 -1.06 2.41
CA GLY A 334 -3.22 -0.32 1.49
C GLY A 334 -2.31 0.67 2.23
N ALA A 335 -2.85 1.39 3.23
CA ALA A 335 -2.08 2.31 4.05
C ALA A 335 -0.97 1.60 4.84
N TYR A 336 -1.25 0.39 5.37
CA TYR A 336 -0.24 -0.43 6.03
C TYR A 336 0.86 -0.85 5.04
N SER A 337 0.50 -1.31 3.85
CA SER A 337 1.42 -1.69 2.78
C SER A 337 2.34 -0.54 2.37
N VAL A 338 1.78 0.65 2.09
CA VAL A 338 2.56 1.85 1.74
C VAL A 338 3.48 2.26 2.89
N THR A 339 3.02 2.17 4.15
CA THR A 339 3.84 2.47 5.33
C THR A 339 5.03 1.51 5.45
N SER A 340 4.78 0.21 5.30
CA SER A 340 5.82 -0.82 5.36
C SER A 340 6.85 -0.64 4.25
N GLN A 341 6.39 -0.43 3.02
CA GLN A 341 7.26 -0.14 1.88
C GLN A 341 8.07 1.16 2.11
N ALA A 342 7.48 2.17 2.73
CA ALA A 342 8.17 3.41 3.09
C ALA A 342 9.26 3.17 4.14
N ALA A 343 8.99 2.34 5.15
CA ALA A 343 9.99 1.93 6.13
C ALA A 343 11.14 1.14 5.48
N GLN A 344 10.84 0.22 4.57
CA GLN A 344 11.84 -0.57 3.83
C GLN A 344 12.73 0.30 2.93
N LEU A 345 12.14 1.28 2.22
CA LEU A 345 12.88 2.25 1.40
C LEU A 345 13.63 3.30 2.24
N GLY A 346 13.43 3.31 3.57
CA GLY A 346 14.13 4.19 4.50
C GLY A 346 13.51 5.57 4.72
N TYR A 347 12.25 5.76 4.28
CA TYR A 347 11.49 6.99 4.49
C TYR A 347 10.76 7.03 5.84
N LEU A 348 10.60 5.89 6.52
CA LEU A 348 10.04 5.82 7.87
C LEU A 348 10.93 4.97 8.80
N PRO A 349 10.82 5.14 10.13
CA PRO A 349 11.43 4.23 11.08
C PRO A 349 10.93 2.81 10.90
N ARG A 350 11.69 1.84 11.40
CA ARG A 350 11.21 0.46 11.48
C ARG A 350 10.05 0.41 12.47
N LEU A 351 8.86 0.18 11.95
CA LEU A 351 7.65 -0.01 12.74
C LEU A 351 7.47 -1.48 13.08
N ARG A 352 6.76 -1.78 14.18
CA ARG A 352 6.32 -3.13 14.49
C ARG A 352 5.29 -3.56 13.44
N ILE A 353 5.66 -4.53 12.61
CA ILE A 353 4.80 -5.13 11.59
C ILE A 353 4.41 -6.52 12.07
N ALA A 354 3.11 -6.79 12.15
CA ALA A 354 2.60 -8.13 12.37
C ALA A 354 2.06 -8.66 11.04
N HIS A 355 2.64 -9.74 10.52
CA HIS A 355 2.10 -10.41 9.34
C HIS A 355 0.87 -11.22 9.73
N THR A 356 -0.22 -11.07 8.98
CA THR A 356 -1.54 -11.64 9.31
C THR A 356 -1.89 -12.89 8.50
N SER A 357 -1.09 -13.25 7.49
CA SER A 357 -1.29 -14.43 6.66
C SER A 357 0.02 -15.11 6.29
N GLU A 358 0.03 -16.44 6.38
CA GLU A 358 1.14 -17.28 5.91
C GLU A 358 1.18 -17.39 4.37
N SER A 359 0.06 -17.18 3.69
CA SER A 359 -0.06 -17.34 2.24
C SER A 359 0.30 -16.08 1.45
N THR A 360 0.34 -14.91 2.09
CA THR A 360 0.51 -13.62 1.41
C THR A 360 1.29 -12.63 2.29
N ILE A 361 2.56 -12.41 1.93
CA ILE A 361 3.50 -11.56 2.67
C ILE A 361 2.99 -10.13 2.89
N GLY A 362 2.21 -9.59 1.94
CA GLY A 362 1.66 -8.25 1.98
C GLY A 362 0.44 -8.05 2.89
N GLN A 363 -0.14 -9.10 3.49
CA GLN A 363 -1.23 -8.92 4.46
C GLN A 363 -0.64 -8.61 5.83
N ILE A 364 -0.44 -7.32 6.09
CA ILE A 364 0.23 -6.83 7.29
C ILE A 364 -0.69 -5.98 8.17
N TYR A 365 -0.46 -6.03 9.47
CA TYR A 365 -1.08 -5.17 10.47
C TYR A 365 -0.01 -4.29 11.10
N VAL A 366 -0.23 -2.97 11.06
CA VAL A 366 0.66 -1.97 11.66
C VAL A 366 -0.11 -1.24 12.77
N PRO A 367 0.06 -1.64 14.05
CA PRO A 367 -0.79 -1.18 15.15
C PRO A 367 -0.82 0.34 15.32
N TRP A 368 0.34 1.00 15.19
CA TRP A 368 0.42 2.46 15.36
C TRP A 368 -0.35 3.21 14.28
N ILE A 369 -0.24 2.77 13.03
CA ILE A 369 -0.97 3.34 11.89
C ILE A 369 -2.48 3.08 12.04
N ASN A 370 -2.86 1.89 12.52
CA ASN A 370 -4.26 1.55 12.78
C ASN A 370 -4.94 2.57 13.71
N TRP A 371 -4.34 2.83 14.87
CA TRP A 371 -4.92 3.77 15.84
C TRP A 371 -4.87 5.21 15.34
N LEU A 372 -3.80 5.62 14.65
CA LEU A 372 -3.72 6.92 14.02
C LEU A 372 -4.86 7.14 13.01
N LEU A 373 -5.04 6.19 12.08
CA LEU A 373 -6.11 6.25 11.08
C LEU A 373 -7.48 6.26 11.74
N MET A 374 -7.73 5.42 12.76
CA MET A 374 -9.01 5.39 13.46
C MET A 374 -9.38 6.77 14.05
N VAL A 375 -8.44 7.38 14.77
CA VAL A 375 -8.65 8.70 15.39
C VAL A 375 -8.88 9.76 14.30
N SER A 376 -8.10 9.74 13.22
CA SER A 376 -8.27 10.68 12.11
C SER A 376 -9.63 10.53 11.43
N VAL A 377 -10.04 9.30 11.10
CA VAL A 377 -11.33 9.00 10.45
C VAL A 377 -12.49 9.45 11.36
N LEU A 378 -12.46 9.12 12.64
CA LEU A 378 -13.50 9.56 13.59
C LEU A 378 -13.55 11.09 13.71
N THR A 379 -12.40 11.74 13.75
CA THR A 379 -12.32 13.21 13.77
C THR A 379 -13.00 13.81 12.54
N LEU A 380 -12.76 13.25 11.35
CA LEU A 380 -13.42 13.68 10.11
C LEU A 380 -14.94 13.47 10.16
N VAL A 381 -15.40 12.32 10.64
CA VAL A 381 -16.85 12.04 10.78
C VAL A 381 -17.53 13.03 11.72
N PHE A 382 -16.94 13.33 12.87
CA PHE A 382 -17.52 14.28 13.83
C PHE A 382 -17.41 15.75 13.38
N ALA A 383 -16.36 16.09 12.62
CA ALA A 383 -16.14 17.44 12.10
C ALA A 383 -17.11 17.77 10.95
N PHE A 384 -17.25 16.86 9.97
CA PHE A 384 -18.04 17.12 8.76
C PHE A 384 -19.51 16.71 8.87
N ARG A 385 -19.83 15.66 9.65
CA ARG A 385 -21.19 15.16 9.96
C ARG A 385 -22.09 14.74 8.78
N SER A 386 -21.75 15.09 7.55
CA SER A 386 -22.44 14.69 6.32
C SER A 386 -21.46 14.31 5.21
N SER A 387 -21.84 13.33 4.39
CA SER A 387 -21.01 12.87 3.26
C SER A 387 -20.81 13.96 2.20
N THR A 388 -21.80 14.82 1.96
CA THR A 388 -21.71 15.93 1.00
C THR A 388 -20.62 16.92 1.41
N ALA A 389 -20.60 17.31 2.69
CA ALA A 389 -19.60 18.26 3.19
C ALA A 389 -18.18 17.67 3.09
N LEU A 390 -18.05 16.36 3.33
CA LEU A 390 -16.77 15.66 3.21
C LEU A 390 -16.35 15.47 1.74
N ALA A 391 -17.30 15.26 0.83
CA ALA A 391 -17.07 15.10 -0.61
C ALA A 391 -16.42 16.34 -1.23
N PHE A 392 -16.76 17.54 -0.76
CA PHE A 392 -16.13 18.78 -1.22
C PHE A 392 -14.63 18.88 -0.89
N ALA A 393 -14.16 18.16 0.13
CA ALA A 393 -12.78 18.20 0.59
C ALA A 393 -11.87 17.12 -0.04
N PHE A 394 -12.42 16.10 -0.71
CA PHE A 394 -11.70 14.84 -0.96
C PHE A 394 -10.80 14.82 -2.21
N GLY A 395 -11.23 15.40 -3.34
CA GLY A 395 -10.65 15.09 -4.65
C GLY A 395 -9.20 15.58 -4.91
N MET A 396 -8.65 16.47 -4.08
CA MET A 396 -7.28 17.00 -4.28
C MET A 396 -6.18 15.97 -4.06
N ALA A 397 -6.24 15.15 -2.99
CA ALA A 397 -5.19 14.17 -2.72
C ALA A 397 -5.16 13.06 -3.77
N VAL A 398 -6.35 12.60 -4.19
CA VAL A 398 -6.51 11.52 -5.18
C VAL A 398 -5.98 11.98 -6.54
N THR A 399 -6.41 13.14 -7.04
CA THR A 399 -5.93 13.67 -8.34
C THR A 399 -4.44 13.96 -8.34
N GLY A 400 -3.89 14.47 -7.24
CA GLY A 400 -2.45 14.63 -7.07
C GLY A 400 -1.70 13.30 -7.17
N THR A 401 -2.21 12.26 -6.50
CA THR A 401 -1.62 10.91 -6.51
C THR A 401 -1.69 10.28 -7.91
N ILE A 402 -2.81 10.41 -8.60
CA ILE A 402 -3.00 9.93 -9.99
C ILE A 402 -2.00 10.64 -10.92
N THR A 403 -1.94 11.97 -10.87
CA THR A 403 -1.04 12.77 -11.72
C THR A 403 0.43 12.37 -11.52
N ILE A 404 0.85 12.21 -10.26
CA ILE A 404 2.21 11.78 -9.91
C ILE A 404 2.46 10.36 -10.43
N THR A 405 1.51 9.45 -10.27
CA THR A 405 1.61 8.07 -10.77
C THR A 405 1.77 8.05 -12.28
N THR A 406 0.97 8.82 -13.03
CA THR A 406 1.08 8.98 -14.48
C THR A 406 2.46 9.49 -14.89
N LEU A 407 2.97 10.53 -14.21
CA LEU A 407 4.32 11.08 -14.46
C LEU A 407 5.43 10.04 -14.23
N LEU A 408 5.38 9.35 -13.09
CA LEU A 408 6.36 8.32 -12.75
C LEU A 408 6.30 7.15 -13.73
N PHE A 409 5.10 6.73 -14.13
CA PHE A 409 4.90 5.65 -15.11
C PHE A 409 5.57 5.98 -16.45
N PHE A 410 5.33 7.17 -17.02
CA PHE A 410 5.94 7.53 -18.30
C PHE A 410 7.46 7.64 -18.23
N TYR A 411 8.01 8.09 -17.08
CA TYR A 411 9.45 8.05 -16.85
C TYR A 411 9.98 6.61 -16.85
N VAL A 412 9.33 5.71 -16.10
CA VAL A 412 9.70 4.28 -16.04
C VAL A 412 9.55 3.63 -17.41
N ALA A 413 8.50 3.92 -18.17
CA ALA A 413 8.29 3.41 -19.52
C ALA A 413 9.45 3.80 -20.44
N ARG A 414 9.98 5.02 -20.30
CA ARG A 414 11.17 5.45 -21.05
C ARG A 414 12.46 4.77 -20.57
N ALA A 415 12.64 4.68 -19.25
CA ALA A 415 13.89 4.25 -18.64
C ALA A 415 14.07 2.73 -18.68
N LYS A 416 13.02 1.96 -18.38
CA LYS A 416 13.00 0.49 -18.32
C LYS A 416 12.71 -0.14 -19.68
N TRP A 417 11.69 0.34 -20.41
CA TRP A 417 11.23 -0.30 -21.66
C TRP A 417 11.79 0.31 -22.94
N GLY A 418 12.52 1.43 -22.85
CA GLY A 418 13.09 2.08 -24.03
C GLY A 418 12.05 2.64 -25.01
N THR A 419 10.81 2.85 -24.56
CA THR A 419 9.69 3.31 -25.40
C THR A 419 10.08 4.59 -26.17
N PRO A 420 9.74 4.69 -27.48
CA PRO A 420 10.14 5.83 -28.29
C PRO A 420 9.54 7.13 -27.77
N LYS A 421 10.31 8.22 -27.86
CA LYS A 421 9.95 9.53 -27.27
C LYS A 421 8.63 10.10 -27.79
N TRP A 422 8.29 9.86 -29.06
CA TRP A 422 7.04 10.36 -29.65
C TRP A 422 5.81 9.69 -29.01
N LEU A 423 5.89 8.39 -28.71
CA LEU A 423 4.78 7.67 -28.09
C LEU A 423 4.58 8.11 -26.63
N ILE A 424 5.68 8.35 -25.92
CA ILE A 424 5.63 8.97 -24.59
C ILE A 424 5.07 10.37 -24.67
N ALA A 425 5.51 11.20 -25.62
CA ALA A 425 5.02 12.57 -25.76
C ALA A 425 3.51 12.60 -26.02
N VAL A 426 3.01 11.78 -26.95
CA VAL A 426 1.57 11.69 -27.24
C VAL A 426 0.80 11.13 -26.05
N GLY A 427 1.22 9.97 -25.51
CA GLY A 427 0.53 9.33 -24.40
C GLY A 427 0.52 10.18 -23.12
N ALA A 428 1.66 10.74 -22.76
CA ALA A 428 1.78 11.61 -21.58
C ALA A 428 0.99 12.90 -21.78
N SER A 429 1.00 13.50 -22.96
CA SER A 429 0.23 14.73 -23.21
C SER A 429 -1.27 14.49 -23.02
N VAL A 430 -1.80 13.39 -23.56
CA VAL A 430 -3.25 13.08 -23.44
C VAL A 430 -3.63 12.77 -22.00
N LEU A 431 -2.91 11.88 -21.32
CA LEU A 431 -3.27 11.45 -19.97
C LEU A 431 -3.01 12.55 -18.94
N LEU A 432 -1.87 13.25 -19.01
CA LEU A 432 -1.59 14.35 -18.09
C LEU A 432 -2.51 15.53 -18.33
N LEU A 433 -2.99 15.79 -19.55
CA LEU A 433 -3.99 16.84 -19.77
C LEU A 433 -5.27 16.54 -19.00
N VAL A 434 -5.74 15.29 -19.02
CA VAL A 434 -6.92 14.87 -18.27
C VAL A 434 -6.67 14.98 -16.77
N ASP A 435 -5.55 14.44 -16.28
CA ASP A 435 -5.17 14.49 -14.86
C ASP A 435 -5.06 15.94 -14.37
N LEU A 436 -4.38 16.81 -15.13
CA LEU A 436 -4.20 18.23 -14.79
C LEU A 436 -5.52 19.01 -14.84
N LEU A 437 -6.46 18.63 -15.71
CA LEU A 437 -7.79 19.24 -15.73
C LEU A 437 -8.56 18.89 -14.44
N PHE A 438 -8.47 17.64 -13.99
CA PHE A 438 -9.02 17.22 -12.69
C PHE A 438 -8.35 17.91 -11.51
N VAL A 439 -7.01 18.04 -11.51
CA VAL A 439 -6.29 18.80 -10.48
C VAL A 439 -6.72 20.27 -10.48
N ALA A 440 -6.82 20.90 -11.65
CA ALA A 440 -7.24 22.28 -11.78
C ALA A 440 -8.67 22.49 -11.28
N ALA A 441 -9.60 21.59 -11.63
CA ALA A 441 -10.98 21.63 -11.13
C ALA A 441 -11.03 21.52 -9.61
N ASN A 442 -10.30 20.56 -9.02
CA ASN A 442 -10.27 20.36 -7.57
C ASN A 442 -9.56 21.50 -6.82
N LEU A 443 -8.62 22.20 -7.46
CA LEU A 443 -7.92 23.34 -6.85
C LEU A 443 -8.88 24.48 -6.50
N THR A 444 -10.00 24.61 -7.22
CA THR A 444 -11.04 25.59 -6.91
C THR A 444 -11.74 25.32 -5.58
N LYS A 445 -11.76 24.07 -5.11
CA LYS A 445 -12.35 23.65 -3.82
C LYS A 445 -11.38 23.77 -2.65
N LEU A 446 -10.17 24.31 -2.84
CA LEU A 446 -9.16 24.43 -1.78
C LEU A 446 -9.67 25.27 -0.60
N VAL A 447 -10.45 26.33 -0.85
CA VAL A 447 -11.07 27.16 0.21
C VAL A 447 -12.28 26.50 0.88
N HIS A 448 -12.84 25.45 0.28
CA HIS A 448 -14.04 24.74 0.73
C HIS A 448 -13.71 23.40 1.43
N GLY A 449 -12.48 23.25 1.93
CA GLY A 449 -12.05 22.09 2.71
C GLY A 449 -11.03 21.18 2.03
N ALA A 450 -10.77 21.34 0.72
CA ALA A 450 -9.80 20.48 0.02
C ALA A 450 -8.34 20.71 0.44
N TRP A 451 -8.07 21.73 1.26
CA TRP A 451 -6.78 21.92 1.94
C TRP A 451 -6.45 20.82 2.96
N LEU A 452 -7.46 20.14 3.53
CA LEU A 452 -7.26 19.20 4.62
C LEU A 452 -6.47 17.94 4.20
N PRO A 453 -6.86 17.16 3.17
CA PRO A 453 -6.04 16.05 2.68
C PRO A 453 -4.64 16.49 2.22
N LEU A 454 -4.49 17.69 1.65
CA LEU A 454 -3.19 18.24 1.28
C LEU A 454 -2.33 18.52 2.51
N LEU A 455 -2.90 19.06 3.59
CA LEU A 455 -2.19 19.29 4.84
C LEU A 455 -1.71 17.97 5.42
N ILE A 456 -2.59 16.95 5.48
CA ILE A 456 -2.22 15.61 5.95
C ILE A 456 -1.05 15.06 5.13
N GLY A 457 -1.15 15.12 3.80
CA GLY A 457 -0.09 14.70 2.90
C GLY A 457 1.21 15.50 3.07
N LEU A 458 1.13 16.81 3.27
CA LEU A 458 2.30 17.66 3.49
C LEU A 458 2.97 17.36 4.85
N THR A 459 2.18 17.09 5.89
CA THR A 459 2.69 16.66 7.20
C THR A 459 3.38 15.31 7.08
N ALA A 460 2.76 14.31 6.46
CA ALA A 460 3.35 13.00 6.22
C ALA A 460 4.64 13.10 5.38
N PHE A 461 4.63 13.89 4.31
CA PHE A 461 5.80 14.16 3.46
C PHE A 461 6.95 14.80 4.26
N THR A 462 6.63 15.76 5.13
CA THR A 462 7.60 16.42 5.99
C THR A 462 8.22 15.44 6.98
N VAL A 463 7.43 14.55 7.57
CA VAL A 463 7.92 13.49 8.45
C VAL A 463 8.84 12.54 7.69
N MET A 464 8.40 12.03 6.53
CA MET A 464 9.17 11.08 5.74
C MET A 464 10.51 11.65 5.25
N THR A 465 10.50 12.87 4.71
CA THR A 465 11.73 13.52 4.23
C THR A 465 12.66 13.91 5.36
N THR A 466 12.13 14.26 6.54
CA THR A 466 12.91 14.52 7.76
C THR A 466 13.57 13.24 8.25
N TRP A 467 12.83 12.14 8.29
CA TRP A 467 13.36 10.84 8.67
C TRP A 467 14.45 10.37 7.72
N GLN A 468 14.21 10.41 6.41
CA GLN A 468 15.19 10.04 5.41
C GLN A 468 16.49 10.83 5.60
N ARG A 469 16.39 12.16 5.74
CA ARG A 469 17.55 13.02 5.90
C ARG A 469 18.32 12.73 7.19
N GLY A 470 17.62 12.59 8.31
CA GLY A 470 18.24 12.24 9.59
C GLY A 470 18.91 10.87 9.53
N ARG A 471 18.29 9.89 8.87
CA ARG A 471 18.86 8.55 8.68
C ARG A 471 20.12 8.58 7.82
N GLU A 472 20.19 9.40 6.77
CA GLU A 472 21.40 9.60 5.97
C GLU A 472 22.55 10.16 6.81
N ILE A 473 22.27 11.16 7.65
CA ILE A 473 23.25 11.78 8.54
C ILE A 473 23.75 10.75 9.56
N VAL A 474 22.84 10.13 10.31
CA VAL A 474 23.18 9.12 11.33
C VAL A 474 23.93 7.94 10.71
N THR A 475 23.53 7.47 9.53
CA THR A 475 24.21 6.34 8.88
C THR A 475 25.62 6.71 8.47
N LYS A 476 25.85 7.92 7.96
CA LYS A 476 27.18 8.38 7.58
C LYS A 476 28.11 8.49 8.80
N GLU A 477 27.64 9.12 9.87
CA GLU A 477 28.40 9.25 11.12
C GLU A 477 28.66 7.88 11.75
N ARG A 478 27.63 7.03 11.80
CA ARG A 478 27.74 5.65 12.31
C ARG A 478 28.78 4.84 11.55
N VAL A 479 28.79 4.86 10.22
CA VAL A 479 29.77 4.10 9.41
C VAL A 479 31.19 4.62 9.66
N ARG A 480 31.36 5.93 9.84
CA ARG A 480 32.66 6.53 10.18
C ARG A 480 33.16 6.04 11.54
N ASP A 481 32.29 6.02 12.55
CA ASP A 481 32.65 5.61 13.91
C ASP A 481 32.83 4.08 14.02
N GLU A 482 32.06 3.29 13.25
CA GLU A 482 32.22 1.84 13.17
C GLU A 482 33.53 1.43 12.51
N GLY A 483 33.91 2.08 11.41
CA GLY A 483 35.05 1.69 10.58
C GLY A 483 34.89 0.30 9.93
N PRO A 484 35.77 -0.05 8.98
CA PRO A 484 35.73 -1.35 8.31
C PRO A 484 36.08 -2.50 9.26
N LEU A 485 35.35 -3.61 9.16
CA LEU A 485 35.57 -4.80 9.99
C LEU A 485 36.92 -5.48 9.74
N PRO A 486 37.37 -5.70 8.47
CA PRO A 486 38.64 -6.37 8.22
C PRO A 486 39.84 -5.64 8.85
N GLU A 487 39.93 -4.31 8.67
CA GLU A 487 41.03 -3.52 9.26
C GLU A 487 41.00 -3.51 10.79
N PHE A 488 39.85 -3.74 11.41
CA PHE A 488 39.75 -3.84 12.86
C PHE A 488 40.26 -5.19 13.37
N ILE A 489 39.92 -6.28 12.67
CA ILE A 489 40.41 -7.63 12.98
C ILE A 489 41.93 -7.70 12.79
N ASP A 490 42.44 -7.13 11.70
CA ASP A 490 43.89 -7.08 11.43
C ASP A 490 44.66 -6.39 12.57
N ARG A 491 44.12 -5.28 13.09
CA ARG A 491 44.72 -4.55 14.23
C ARG A 491 44.66 -5.30 15.55
N LEU A 492 43.59 -6.06 15.79
CA LEU A 492 43.49 -6.93 16.96
C LEU A 492 44.51 -8.07 16.90
N ARG A 493 44.77 -8.60 15.71
CA ARG A 493 45.70 -9.71 15.50
C ARG A 493 47.16 -9.25 15.49
N SER A 494 47.47 -8.10 14.89
CA SER A 494 48.82 -7.54 14.88
C SER A 494 49.32 -7.11 16.26
N GLY A 495 48.43 -7.07 17.26
CA GLY A 495 48.74 -6.61 18.61
C GLY A 495 48.87 -5.08 18.71
N GLU A 496 48.51 -4.34 17.66
CA GLU A 496 48.48 -2.88 17.68
C GLU A 496 47.52 -2.36 18.76
N VAL A 497 46.41 -3.09 18.97
CA VAL A 497 45.48 -2.83 20.07
C VAL A 497 45.67 -3.90 21.15
N PRO A 498 46.30 -3.59 22.29
CA PRO A 498 46.51 -4.55 23.35
C PRO A 498 45.16 -4.95 23.96
N THR A 499 44.84 -6.25 23.92
CA THR A 499 43.62 -6.80 24.51
C THR A 499 43.93 -8.02 25.36
N LEU A 500 43.31 -8.09 26.54
CA LEU A 500 43.31 -9.28 27.38
C LEU A 500 42.28 -10.28 26.83
N ARG A 501 42.73 -11.50 26.57
CA ARG A 501 41.84 -12.60 26.16
C ARG A 501 41.20 -13.21 27.42
N VAL A 502 39.86 -13.19 27.51
CA VAL A 502 39.10 -13.74 28.63
C VAL A 502 38.29 -14.98 28.21
N PRO A 503 38.08 -15.95 29.12
CA PRO A 503 37.29 -17.12 28.81
C PRO A 503 35.82 -16.78 28.50
N GLY A 504 35.28 -17.33 27.41
CA GLY A 504 33.83 -17.31 27.13
C GLY A 504 33.49 -17.07 25.67
N THR A 505 32.20 -16.94 25.39
CA THR A 505 31.68 -16.58 24.06
C THR A 505 30.97 -15.23 24.13
N ALA A 506 31.36 -14.29 23.26
CA ALA A 506 30.68 -13.01 23.11
C ALA A 506 30.01 -12.91 21.75
N VAL A 507 28.72 -12.56 21.74
CA VAL A 507 27.93 -12.40 20.51
C VAL A 507 27.64 -10.93 20.29
N PHE A 508 28.24 -10.32 19.26
CA PHE A 508 28.03 -8.93 18.88
C PHE A 508 27.06 -8.86 17.70
N LEU A 509 25.91 -8.24 17.91
CA LEU A 509 24.94 -8.06 16.82
C LEU A 509 25.34 -6.89 15.92
N ASN A 510 25.33 -7.10 14.61
CA ASN A 510 25.61 -6.07 13.62
C ASN A 510 24.72 -6.20 12.37
N ARG A 511 24.78 -5.20 11.49
CA ARG A 511 24.02 -5.17 10.23
C ARG A 511 24.61 -6.07 9.14
N GLY A 512 25.87 -6.47 9.26
CA GLY A 512 26.61 -7.26 8.28
C GLY A 512 28.10 -7.32 8.61
N LYS A 513 28.90 -7.77 7.63
CA LYS A 513 30.35 -7.99 7.75
C LYS A 513 31.24 -6.83 7.31
N GLN A 514 30.65 -5.71 6.90
CA GLN A 514 31.35 -4.61 6.25
C GLN A 514 31.91 -3.62 7.28
N THR A 515 31.20 -3.44 8.39
CA THR A 515 31.58 -2.51 9.46
C THR A 515 31.78 -3.24 10.78
N THR A 516 32.63 -2.71 11.64
CA THR A 516 32.84 -3.29 12.97
C THR A 516 31.62 -3.00 13.86
N PRO A 517 31.09 -3.96 14.64
CA PRO A 517 30.05 -3.68 15.61
C PRO A 517 30.54 -2.61 16.61
N LEU A 518 29.81 -1.50 16.78
CA LEU A 518 30.19 -0.43 17.72
C LEU A 518 30.43 -0.97 19.13
N ALA A 519 29.59 -1.90 19.59
CA ALA A 519 29.75 -2.52 20.89
C ALA A 519 31.06 -3.30 21.04
N MET A 520 31.54 -3.95 19.97
CA MET A 520 32.82 -4.66 19.96
C MET A 520 33.98 -3.68 20.03
N ARG A 521 33.94 -2.64 19.18
CA ARG A 521 34.93 -1.56 19.17
C ARG A 521 35.04 -0.90 20.54
N ALA A 522 33.91 -0.47 21.11
CA ALA A 522 33.85 0.16 22.41
C ALA A 522 34.35 -0.78 23.53
N ASN A 523 34.02 -2.07 23.48
CA ASN A 523 34.50 -3.03 24.46
C ASN A 523 36.04 -3.19 24.41
N VAL A 524 36.59 -3.28 23.21
CA VAL A 524 38.05 -3.37 23.00
C VAL A 524 38.75 -2.07 23.41
N GLU A 525 38.21 -0.91 23.04
CA GLU A 525 38.84 0.39 23.30
C GLU A 525 38.73 0.81 24.77
N HIS A 526 37.63 0.47 25.46
CA HIS A 526 37.39 0.90 26.83
C HIS A 526 37.80 -0.15 27.88
N ASN A 527 37.44 -1.41 27.64
CA ASN A 527 37.72 -2.48 28.60
C ASN A 527 39.03 -3.19 28.29
N HIS A 528 39.60 -3.02 27.08
CA HIS A 528 40.78 -3.75 26.63
C HIS A 528 40.62 -5.26 26.74
N VAL A 529 39.41 -5.77 26.49
CA VAL A 529 39.06 -7.19 26.63
C VAL A 529 38.50 -7.76 25.32
N ARG A 530 38.88 -9.00 25.02
CA ARG A 530 38.29 -9.84 23.97
C ARG A 530 38.02 -11.23 24.54
N HIS A 531 36.90 -11.84 24.16
CA HIS A 531 36.57 -13.20 24.59
C HIS A 531 37.30 -14.24 23.74
N ASP A 532 37.44 -15.47 24.26
CA ASP A 532 38.03 -16.58 23.53
C ASP A 532 37.35 -16.88 22.20
N GLN A 533 36.02 -16.76 22.18
CA GLN A 533 35.19 -16.93 21.00
C GLN A 533 34.34 -15.67 20.81
N VAL A 534 34.43 -15.04 19.65
CA VAL A 534 33.67 -13.87 19.27
C VAL A 534 32.82 -14.21 18.05
N VAL A 535 31.51 -14.04 18.18
CA VAL A 535 30.58 -14.19 17.08
C VAL A 535 30.03 -12.82 16.71
N ILE A 536 30.27 -12.40 15.47
CA ILE A 536 29.61 -11.24 14.89
C ILE A 536 28.35 -11.73 14.17
N LEU A 537 27.19 -11.46 14.75
CA LEU A 537 25.91 -11.97 14.25
C LEU A 537 25.19 -10.91 13.41
N ALA A 538 24.90 -11.25 12.15
CA ALA A 538 24.00 -10.51 11.29
C ALA A 538 22.67 -11.26 11.13
N ILE A 539 21.56 -10.54 11.20
CA ILE A 539 20.22 -11.10 11.03
C ILE A 539 19.61 -10.58 9.74
N GLU A 540 19.29 -11.51 8.84
CA GLU A 540 18.66 -11.25 7.55
C GLU A 540 17.23 -11.82 7.54
N THR A 541 16.27 -11.04 7.03
CA THR A 541 14.90 -11.52 6.83
C THR A 541 14.69 -11.82 5.36
N GLU A 542 14.35 -13.07 5.04
CA GLU A 542 14.10 -13.56 3.70
C GLU A 542 12.62 -13.38 3.31
N PRO A 543 12.31 -13.20 2.02
CA PRO A 543 10.93 -13.02 1.53
C PRO A 543 10.16 -14.36 1.45
N ILE A 544 10.45 -15.31 2.34
CA ILE A 544 9.73 -16.58 2.48
C ILE A 544 9.13 -16.68 3.90
N PRO A 545 7.98 -17.37 4.10
CA PRO A 545 7.30 -17.36 5.39
C PRO A 545 8.17 -17.93 6.52
N ARG A 546 8.86 -19.05 6.25
CA ARG A 546 9.79 -19.71 7.15
C ARG A 546 11.01 -20.18 6.37
N VAL A 547 12.20 -19.97 6.92
CA VAL A 547 13.46 -20.43 6.32
C VAL A 547 13.74 -21.87 6.78
N PRO A 548 13.94 -22.81 5.85
CA PRO A 548 14.39 -24.17 6.16
C PRO A 548 15.67 -24.18 7.01
N SER A 549 15.77 -25.13 7.94
CA SER A 549 16.85 -25.20 8.94
C SER A 549 18.25 -25.26 8.32
N ASP A 550 18.39 -25.91 7.16
CA ASP A 550 19.64 -26.09 6.42
C ASP A 550 20.19 -24.80 5.81
N ARG A 551 19.32 -23.80 5.55
CA ARG A 551 19.70 -22.50 4.97
C ARG A 551 19.68 -21.36 5.98
N ARG A 552 19.40 -21.66 7.25
CA ARG A 552 19.22 -20.68 8.32
C ARG A 552 20.51 -19.98 8.72
N LEU A 553 21.64 -20.67 8.61
CA LEU A 553 22.93 -20.17 9.09
C LEU A 553 23.99 -20.24 8.00
N VAL A 554 24.68 -19.12 7.81
CA VAL A 554 25.89 -19.04 6.98
C VAL A 554 27.02 -18.53 7.87
N VAL A 555 28.11 -19.29 7.96
CA VAL A 555 29.30 -18.91 8.72
C VAL A 555 30.39 -18.44 7.75
N ASP A 556 31.06 -17.36 8.11
CA ASP A 556 32.16 -16.74 7.38
C ASP A 556 33.29 -16.53 8.39
N ASP A 557 34.48 -17.03 8.06
CA ASP A 557 35.68 -16.99 8.90
C ASP A 557 36.41 -15.64 8.82
N LEU A 558 35.88 -14.70 8.02
CA LEU A 558 36.44 -13.36 7.84
C LEU A 558 37.90 -13.38 7.32
N GLY A 559 38.35 -14.49 6.75
CA GLY A 559 39.69 -14.69 6.20
C GLY A 559 40.70 -15.28 7.17
N TYR A 560 40.33 -15.57 8.42
CA TYR A 560 41.19 -16.15 9.45
C TYR A 560 40.54 -17.38 10.07
N THR A 561 41.33 -18.38 10.46
CA THR A 561 40.80 -19.64 11.04
C THR A 561 41.39 -19.96 12.41
N ASP A 562 42.11 -19.00 13.02
CA ASP A 562 42.87 -19.18 14.26
C ASP A 562 42.73 -18.01 15.26
N ASP A 563 41.81 -17.08 15.04
CA ASP A 563 41.59 -15.93 15.93
C ASP A 563 40.32 -16.09 16.80
N GLY A 564 39.49 -17.11 16.59
CA GLY A 564 38.24 -17.29 17.30
C GLY A 564 37.23 -16.17 17.04
N ILE A 565 37.33 -15.46 15.92
CA ILE A 565 36.39 -14.41 15.51
C ILE A 565 35.68 -14.86 14.22
N ILE A 566 34.40 -15.17 14.33
CA ILE A 566 33.59 -15.59 13.19
C ILE A 566 32.45 -14.62 12.92
N HIS A 567 32.03 -14.53 11.66
CA HIS A 567 30.79 -13.87 11.28
C HIS A 567 29.72 -14.90 10.96
N VAL A 568 28.55 -14.74 11.56
CA VAL A 568 27.39 -15.61 11.34
C VAL A 568 26.26 -14.78 10.77
N THR A 569 25.74 -15.18 9.61
CA THR A 569 24.48 -14.65 9.07
C THR A 569 23.36 -15.62 9.40
N ALA A 570 22.40 -15.17 10.22
CA ALA A 570 21.18 -15.89 10.53
C ALA A 570 20.01 -15.38 9.68
N ARG A 571 19.39 -16.28 8.91
CA ARG A 571 18.28 -16.01 8.00
C ARG A 571 16.96 -16.47 8.60
N PHE A 572 15.99 -15.56 8.68
CA PHE A 572 14.65 -15.84 9.17
C PHE A 572 13.61 -15.52 8.09
N GLY A 573 12.54 -16.30 8.05
CA GLY A 573 11.38 -15.98 7.24
C GLY A 573 10.58 -14.82 7.83
N TYR A 574 9.74 -14.16 7.01
CA TYR A 574 8.99 -12.99 7.45
C TYR A 574 7.90 -13.29 8.51
N MET A 575 7.48 -14.55 8.68
CA MET A 575 6.58 -14.99 9.76
C MET A 575 7.32 -15.47 11.01
N GLU A 576 8.66 -15.57 10.97
CA GLU A 576 9.46 -16.05 12.08
C GLU A 576 9.87 -14.90 12.99
N THR A 577 9.69 -15.09 14.30
CA THR A 577 10.30 -14.18 15.28
C THR A 577 11.74 -14.64 15.50
N PRO A 578 12.75 -13.78 15.29
CA PRO A 578 14.13 -14.17 15.51
C PRO A 578 14.38 -14.53 16.97
N ASP A 579 14.85 -15.74 17.22
CA ASP A 579 15.35 -16.18 18.52
C ASP A 579 16.85 -16.44 18.36
N VAL A 580 17.65 -15.47 18.78
CA VAL A 580 19.10 -15.53 18.61
C VAL A 580 19.72 -16.68 19.42
N PRO A 581 19.47 -16.84 20.73
CA PRO A 581 20.00 -17.97 21.50
C PRO A 581 19.70 -19.33 20.89
N SER A 582 18.43 -19.59 20.54
CA SER A 582 18.02 -20.90 19.98
C SER A 582 18.61 -21.14 18.59
N THR A 583 18.75 -20.09 17.79
CA THR A 583 19.35 -20.20 16.45
C THR A 583 20.86 -20.43 16.54
N MET A 584 21.55 -19.78 17.48
CA MET A 584 22.97 -20.00 17.72
C MET A 584 23.26 -21.44 18.18
N ALA A 585 22.35 -22.07 18.93
CA ALA A 585 22.49 -23.46 19.36
C ALA A 585 22.48 -24.48 18.20
N MET A 586 22.07 -24.06 16.99
CA MET A 586 22.11 -24.90 15.79
C MET A 586 23.48 -24.89 15.09
N LEU A 587 24.44 -24.08 15.53
CA LEU A 587 25.77 -24.05 14.95
C LEU A 587 26.55 -25.31 15.29
N GLU A 588 27.00 -26.01 14.25
CA GLU A 588 27.86 -27.18 14.41
C GLU A 588 29.28 -26.76 14.81
N PRO A 589 29.90 -27.41 15.82
CA PRO A 589 31.27 -27.09 16.27
C PRO A 589 32.35 -27.22 15.18
N VAL A 590 32.08 -27.96 14.10
CA VAL A 590 32.98 -28.13 12.96
C VAL A 590 33.06 -26.87 12.10
N ARG A 591 32.02 -26.03 12.13
CA ARG A 591 31.93 -24.78 11.37
C ARG A 591 32.35 -23.55 12.18
N THR A 592 32.74 -23.76 13.43
CA THR A 592 33.21 -22.72 14.34
C THR A 592 34.64 -23.06 14.76
N GLU A 593 35.44 -22.08 15.12
CA GLU A 593 36.83 -22.29 15.58
C GLU A 593 36.89 -22.86 17.01
N GLY A 594 36.11 -23.92 17.28
CA GLY A 594 35.92 -24.56 18.58
C GLY A 594 34.47 -24.57 19.06
N SER A 595 34.23 -25.11 20.25
CA SER A 595 32.89 -25.18 20.86
C SER A 595 32.45 -23.81 21.40
N LEU A 596 31.33 -23.29 20.92
CA LEU A 596 30.71 -22.08 21.47
C LEU A 596 30.01 -22.40 22.80
N ARG A 597 30.37 -21.70 23.88
CA ARG A 597 29.71 -21.82 25.19
C ARG A 597 28.49 -20.89 25.23
N LEU A 598 27.41 -21.31 24.59
CA LEU A 598 26.20 -20.49 24.43
C LEU A 598 25.39 -20.29 25.72
N ASP A 599 25.48 -21.24 26.66
CA ASP A 599 24.80 -21.16 27.96
C ASP A 599 25.37 -20.04 28.85
N GLU A 600 26.63 -19.69 28.65
CA GLU A 600 27.34 -18.61 29.37
C GLU A 600 27.62 -17.40 28.46
N ALA A 601 27.07 -17.37 27.25
CA ALA A 601 27.40 -16.34 26.28
C ALA A 601 26.88 -14.96 26.70
N SER A 602 27.74 -13.95 26.50
CA SER A 602 27.38 -12.54 26.68
C SER A 602 26.97 -11.92 25.35
N TYR A 603 25.78 -11.33 25.30
CA TYR A 603 25.23 -10.69 24.10
C TYR A 603 25.46 -9.19 24.14
N PHE A 604 26.10 -8.64 23.12
CA PHE A 604 26.45 -7.23 23.04
C PHE A 604 25.61 -6.53 21.97
N LEU A 605 24.86 -5.51 22.40
CA LEU A 605 24.07 -4.65 21.52
C LEU A 605 24.68 -3.27 21.42
N SER A 606 24.80 -2.79 20.18
CA SER A 606 25.16 -1.40 19.90
C SER A 606 23.92 -0.52 19.99
N LYS A 607 23.86 0.38 20.98
CA LYS A 607 22.78 1.38 21.08
C LYS A 607 23.32 2.76 20.74
N ILE A 608 22.65 3.44 19.82
CA ILE A 608 23.00 4.81 19.44
C ILE A 608 22.01 5.73 20.13
N ASP A 609 22.49 6.59 21.03
CA ASP A 609 21.73 7.70 21.58
C ASP A 609 21.85 8.90 20.64
N LEU A 610 20.71 9.42 20.18
CA LEU A 610 20.67 10.52 19.22
C LEU A 610 20.53 11.83 19.99
N ARG A 611 21.56 12.68 19.88
CA ARG A 611 21.57 14.00 20.50
C ARG A 611 21.54 15.11 19.46
N ARG A 612 21.03 16.26 19.85
CA ARG A 612 21.01 17.44 18.98
C ARG A 612 22.41 18.05 18.94
N GLY A 613 23.08 17.94 17.79
CA GLY A 613 24.38 18.57 17.56
C GLY A 613 24.27 20.05 17.22
N LYS A 614 25.41 20.75 17.34
CA LYS A 614 25.55 22.17 16.95
C LYS A 614 25.73 22.37 15.44
N GLU A 615 26.17 21.33 14.73
CA GLU A 615 26.41 21.35 13.28
C GLU A 615 25.12 21.65 12.46
N PRO A 616 25.20 22.44 11.37
CA PRO A 616 24.06 22.85 10.55
C PRO A 616 23.62 21.75 9.55
N THR A 617 23.50 20.52 10.03
CA THR A 617 23.08 19.32 9.27
C THR A 617 21.61 19.37 8.82
N MET A 618 20.73 19.93 9.68
CA MET A 618 19.28 20.08 9.48
C MET A 618 18.74 21.27 10.30
N ALA A 619 17.58 21.79 9.89
CA ALA A 619 16.87 22.82 10.66
C ALA A 619 16.55 22.33 12.10
N PRO A 620 16.63 23.21 13.12
CA PRO A 620 16.40 22.85 14.52
C PRO A 620 15.11 22.07 14.83
N TRP A 621 14.00 22.48 14.21
CA TRP A 621 12.70 21.82 14.40
C TRP A 621 12.67 20.44 13.74
N ARG A 622 13.36 20.26 12.60
CA ARG A 622 13.51 18.95 11.94
C ARG A 622 14.36 17.99 12.75
N LYS A 623 15.41 18.48 13.43
CA LYS A 623 16.19 17.67 14.39
C LYS A 623 15.31 17.16 15.54
N ARG A 624 14.46 18.02 16.12
CA ARG A 624 13.50 17.63 17.17
C ARG A 624 12.51 16.57 16.66
N LEU A 625 11.97 16.77 15.46
CA LEU A 625 11.04 15.81 14.85
C LEU A 625 11.73 14.46 14.57
N PHE A 626 12.97 14.47 14.08
CA PHE A 626 13.75 13.25 13.85
C PHE A 626 14.03 12.48 15.14
N ILE A 627 14.44 13.17 16.20
CA ILE A 627 14.68 12.56 17.51
C ILE A 627 13.36 12.06 18.12
N ALA A 628 12.27 12.81 18.01
CA ALA A 628 10.96 12.37 18.50
C ALA A 628 10.48 11.09 17.79
N THR A 629 10.66 11.02 16.48
CA THR A 629 10.28 9.85 15.68
C THR A 629 11.19 8.64 15.91
N SER A 630 12.44 8.81 16.35
CA SER A 630 13.32 7.68 16.67
C SER A 630 12.91 6.94 17.94
N TYR A 631 12.18 7.59 18.87
CA TYR A 631 11.62 6.91 20.05
C TYR A 631 10.46 5.95 19.74
N ILE A 632 9.88 6.02 18.54
CA ILE A 632 8.81 5.12 18.10
C ILE A 632 9.38 3.72 17.73
N THR A 633 10.71 3.56 17.67
CA THR A 633 11.37 2.32 17.26
C THR A 633 11.28 1.25 18.36
N ALA A 634 10.97 0.00 17.98
CA ALA A 634 10.87 -1.14 18.89
C ALA A 634 12.21 -1.48 19.58
N ASP A 635 12.14 -2.03 20.81
CA ASP A 635 13.30 -2.50 21.56
C ASP A 635 13.96 -3.69 20.84
N ALA A 636 15.23 -3.55 20.49
CA ALA A 636 15.99 -4.56 19.77
C ALA A 636 16.25 -5.81 20.63
N ALA A 637 16.42 -5.68 21.94
CA ALA A 637 16.72 -6.82 22.81
C ALA A 637 15.52 -7.76 22.91
N GLU A 638 14.32 -7.20 23.07
CA GLU A 638 13.07 -7.96 23.12
C GLU A 638 12.74 -8.58 21.75
N TYR A 639 12.98 -7.84 20.66
CA TYR A 639 12.70 -8.34 19.31
C TYR A 639 13.55 -9.56 18.90
N PHE A 640 14.80 -9.64 19.37
CA PHE A 640 15.73 -10.74 19.05
C PHE A 640 15.72 -11.88 20.08
N GLY A 641 14.84 -11.82 21.09
CA GLY A 641 14.74 -12.85 22.14
C GLY A 641 15.96 -12.92 23.05
N LEU A 642 16.69 -11.82 23.23
CA LEU A 642 17.94 -11.84 23.99
C LEU A 642 17.70 -11.92 25.51
N PRO A 643 18.45 -12.74 26.27
CA PRO A 643 18.31 -12.83 27.72
C PRO A 643 18.74 -11.52 28.38
N ARG A 644 17.86 -10.87 29.14
CA ARG A 644 18.12 -9.54 29.73
C ARG A 644 19.26 -9.53 30.74
N ASP A 645 19.46 -10.63 31.45
CA ASP A 645 20.51 -10.87 32.43
C ASP A 645 21.90 -11.09 31.80
N ARG A 646 21.94 -11.46 30.51
CA ARG A 646 23.19 -11.71 29.74
C ARG A 646 23.40 -10.74 28.57
N THR A 647 22.60 -9.68 28.49
CA THR A 647 22.69 -8.68 27.43
C THR A 647 23.35 -7.40 27.93
N VAL A 648 24.49 -7.05 27.35
CA VAL A 648 25.22 -5.80 27.59
C VAL A 648 24.89 -4.82 26.47
N ILE A 649 24.40 -3.65 26.84
CA ILE A 649 24.13 -2.56 25.89
C ILE A 649 25.28 -1.57 25.96
N MET A 650 26.09 -1.51 24.89
CA MET A 650 27.13 -0.51 24.73
C MET A 650 26.56 0.70 23.98
N GLY A 651 26.45 1.82 24.69
CA GLY A 651 25.95 3.08 24.15
C GLY A 651 27.04 3.88 23.44
N SER A 652 26.73 4.42 22.27
CA SER A 652 27.49 5.52 21.67
C SER A 652 26.57 6.71 21.40
N HIS A 653 27.14 7.92 21.41
CA HIS A 653 26.40 9.14 21.14
C HIS A 653 26.65 9.57 19.71
N ILE A 654 25.59 9.78 18.93
CA ILE A 654 25.70 10.39 17.61
C ILE A 654 24.92 11.69 17.63
N GLU A 655 25.62 12.77 17.30
CA GLU A 655 25.02 14.08 17.13
C GLU A 655 24.37 14.20 15.74
N VAL A 656 23.13 14.65 15.71
CA VAL A 656 22.35 14.87 14.49
C VAL A 656 22.20 16.34 14.20
#